data_AF-A0A970CWT2-F1
#
_entry.id   AF-A0A970CWT2-F1
#
_cell.length_a   1.000
_cell.length_b   1.000
_cell.length_c   1.000
_cell.angle_alpha   90.00
_cell.angle_beta   90.00
_cell.angle_gamma   90.00
#
_symmetry.space_group_name_H-M   'P 1'
#
loop_
_entity.id
_entity.type
_entity.pdbx_description
1 polymer ?
#
loop_
_entity_poly.entity_id
_entity_poly.type
_entity_poly.pdbx_seq_one_letter_code
_entity_poly.pdbx_strand_id
1 'polypeptide(L)'
;MFLKPKGSAAVFLCIILAVLIPLSCILIDIYRYSLAVGQAKTALKICSESILAAYDRQLKEQYGLFAMYPREKEAMEKEIYELLSQNLNSGAIADGVTDLYGFSVKKVDVIPFYNLSEPYVLNQQAVEFMKYRAPAQVVQEFYEKIKVMIGLMKEGDMIERKMTVDKLMNSIREGLVNVSCMLQYKLCLLNCPEDGSGNNLKRSVIAAVKSNISDAERFIKIANDLVIPVQEAQTKYNTLYDSYNKAKDDYDYIQRELNETGDKIAKKEAELAAVKNKLLTAAGSKAKTLEEERVALEAEISDLTENYAHIQNSCNNAYIEYLSLDNEISDYKKEIDEGLASAIYALENAKLFNDSSKNEAGILLLNITTHITYHNDIIKLIDELTPKLSELDTESKSLLDDAGDYESGVSDQIMGSLKIQLKSIQTVTFTGVREKISENLNRLEAWKKTIESFSDVLDKASKGLDSAIKEANAVKEKPFDKTYKGFDGYQAVSGSFNSLIADLADLKSIDEMKGYFDIPEYTLEPEVNDEELKAFNKWFNKKYHGIDSKEEAASNEKELEEVREGVGDFANEVGQQGKKEETTEIDGIGGSLENIVDRYFKLPSKRGATSSDAALLAIGKAILESEQNRVVSLSPFDKPVEGLDTVNESEKSFFDYEMERIKALLDIIRDAVSNGLESLIESLYMNEYILSAFKCLTAIDGIEHDIGWGRPLDKTFFRQAEIEYILFGNDSANQNIGCVKRSLFAIRLIFNLLHVYTDPEKLASALSLATAIAGWTVFGIPIVQNFILIAWAGLESYVDTDFLLKGKSVPLIKTTASWYLGANNLKDYLLKGVKNFVKDKIESTVDRASEAIQETITGIINGKIDEVFAPIEKGITDILSDAAPINQIEIDNLLSSIGTTFLDNLDFNDMDSFKESFETAITKCFEDIRGTVVSYGSAQLARLKSQLKEYIRAMIFESEGYKKLEDNVKKLANGLLDKGLTAVEGQLDKVLGKAGNSGRNNIAGRLIMMDYTDYLRLMLLAVPADTKALRTADLIQMNVQEVSGNYDLTVDQYNTYIFIKAELDFNTWFLPENLFRKGGSGMISVEWSQGY
;
A
#
# COMPACT_ATOMS: atom_id res chain seq x y z
N MET A 1 -34.47 -79.37 -75.78
CA MET A 1 -34.32 -78.30 -76.79
C MET A 1 -32.87 -77.79 -76.96
N PHE A 2 -31.92 -78.14 -76.08
CA PHE A 2 -30.53 -77.62 -76.08
C PHE A 2 -29.45 -78.55 -76.70
N LEU A 3 -29.77 -79.32 -77.75
CA LEU A 3 -28.81 -80.26 -78.38
C LEU A 3 -28.74 -80.14 -79.92
N LYS A 4 -28.53 -78.91 -80.41
CA LYS A 4 -27.87 -78.65 -81.70
C LYS A 4 -26.81 -77.56 -81.49
N PRO A 5 -25.53 -77.77 -81.87
CA PRO A 5 -24.45 -76.79 -81.65
C PRO A 5 -24.47 -75.60 -82.62
N LYS A 6 -25.54 -75.43 -83.40
CA LYS A 6 -25.74 -74.25 -84.26
C LYS A 6 -26.62 -73.24 -83.52
N GLY A 7 -26.01 -72.24 -82.89
CA GLY A 7 -26.68 -71.11 -82.24
C GLY A 7 -26.37 -70.92 -80.75
N SER A 8 -25.78 -71.90 -80.05
CA SER A 8 -25.43 -71.78 -78.62
C SER A 8 -24.45 -70.62 -78.36
N ALA A 9 -23.44 -70.44 -79.22
CA ALA A 9 -22.52 -69.31 -79.16
C ALA A 9 -23.24 -67.96 -79.31
N ALA A 10 -24.27 -67.87 -80.16
CA ALA A 10 -25.03 -66.64 -80.35
C ALA A 10 -25.91 -66.33 -79.11
N VAL A 11 -26.55 -67.33 -78.51
CA VAL A 11 -27.32 -67.15 -77.25
C VAL A 11 -26.41 -66.75 -76.10
N PHE A 12 -25.24 -67.39 -75.95
CA PHE A 12 -24.25 -67.02 -74.95
C PHE A 12 -23.72 -65.60 -75.16
N LEU A 13 -23.40 -65.22 -76.40
CA LEU A 13 -23.02 -63.85 -76.76
C LEU A 13 -24.14 -62.84 -76.46
N CYS A 14 -25.41 -63.17 -76.72
CA CYS A 14 -26.55 -62.30 -76.40
C CYS A 14 -26.73 -62.12 -74.89
N ILE A 15 -26.55 -63.17 -74.09
CA ILE A 15 -26.61 -63.09 -72.62
C ILE A 15 -25.46 -62.24 -72.09
N ILE A 16 -24.24 -62.42 -72.61
CA ILE A 16 -23.08 -61.59 -72.27
C ILE A 16 -23.32 -60.12 -72.66
N LEU A 17 -23.78 -59.84 -73.88
CA LEU A 17 -24.09 -58.48 -74.34
C LEU A 17 -25.21 -57.84 -73.52
N ALA A 18 -26.23 -58.60 -73.13
CA ALA A 18 -27.33 -58.11 -72.28
C ALA A 18 -26.87 -57.72 -70.85
N VAL A 19 -25.72 -58.20 -70.38
CA VAL A 19 -25.11 -57.78 -69.11
C VAL A 19 -24.04 -56.70 -69.32
N LEU A 20 -23.18 -56.85 -70.33
CA LEU A 20 -22.08 -55.93 -70.61
C LEU A 20 -22.55 -54.57 -71.12
N ILE A 21 -23.61 -54.49 -71.93
CA ILE A 21 -24.11 -53.21 -72.46
C ILE A 21 -24.65 -52.35 -71.30
N PRO A 22 -25.59 -52.80 -70.44
CA PRO A 22 -26.01 -52.02 -69.27
C PRO A 22 -24.86 -51.69 -68.33
N LEU A 23 -23.95 -52.63 -68.05
CA LEU A 23 -22.78 -52.37 -67.19
C LEU A 23 -21.90 -51.25 -67.76
N SER A 24 -21.64 -51.26 -69.07
CA SER A 24 -20.86 -50.20 -69.74
C SER A 24 -21.58 -48.85 -69.69
N CYS A 25 -22.90 -48.82 -69.93
CA CYS A 25 -23.73 -47.63 -69.81
C CYS A 25 -23.70 -47.03 -68.39
N ILE A 26 -23.80 -47.88 -67.35
CA ILE A 26 -23.70 -47.49 -65.94
C ILE A 26 -22.31 -46.91 -65.63
N LEU A 27 -21.24 -47.56 -66.08
CA LEU A 27 -19.86 -47.09 -65.88
C LEU A 27 -19.60 -45.75 -66.61
N ILE A 28 -20.18 -45.55 -67.79
CA ILE A 28 -20.10 -44.27 -68.53
C ILE A 28 -20.78 -43.16 -67.73
N ASP A 29 -22.00 -43.35 -67.23
CA ASP A 29 -22.68 -42.30 -66.46
C ASP A 29 -22.02 -42.04 -65.09
N ILE A 30 -21.47 -43.05 -64.42
CA ILE A 30 -20.67 -42.87 -63.19
C ILE A 30 -19.40 -42.05 -63.47
N TYR A 31 -18.70 -42.35 -64.57
CA TYR A 31 -17.49 -41.61 -64.95
C TYR A 31 -17.82 -40.16 -65.39
N ARG A 32 -18.90 -39.97 -66.17
CA ARG A 32 -19.42 -38.64 -66.53
C ARG A 32 -19.81 -37.84 -65.29
N TYR A 33 -20.50 -38.44 -64.32
CA TYR A 33 -20.82 -37.80 -63.04
C TYR A 33 -19.55 -37.37 -62.30
N SER A 34 -18.56 -38.25 -62.16
CA SER A 34 -17.29 -37.92 -61.49
C SER A 34 -16.54 -36.75 -62.15
N LEU A 35 -16.48 -36.72 -63.49
CA LEU A 35 -15.93 -35.59 -64.24
C LEU A 35 -16.77 -34.31 -64.08
N ALA A 36 -18.10 -34.43 -64.08
CA ALA A 36 -19.02 -33.31 -63.92
C ALA A 36 -18.86 -32.65 -62.54
N VAL A 37 -18.70 -33.43 -61.47
CA VAL A 37 -18.35 -32.92 -60.12
C VAL A 37 -16.99 -32.19 -60.13
N GLY A 38 -16.00 -32.72 -60.85
CA GLY A 38 -14.69 -32.08 -61.01
C GLY A 38 -14.77 -30.72 -61.71
N GLN A 39 -15.45 -30.65 -62.86
CA GLN A 39 -15.68 -29.42 -63.60
C GLN A 39 -16.51 -28.41 -62.78
N ALA A 40 -17.54 -28.88 -62.08
CA ALA A 40 -18.35 -28.08 -61.17
C ALA A 40 -17.52 -27.41 -60.07
N LYS A 41 -16.63 -28.17 -59.41
CA LYS A 41 -15.75 -27.64 -58.37
C LYS A 41 -14.72 -26.63 -58.92
N THR A 42 -14.18 -26.87 -60.12
CA THR A 42 -13.26 -25.94 -60.78
C THR A 42 -13.95 -24.63 -61.18
N ALA A 43 -15.16 -24.70 -61.74
CA ALA A 43 -15.94 -23.51 -62.07
C ALA A 43 -16.32 -22.71 -60.81
N LEU A 44 -16.68 -23.39 -59.72
CA LEU A 44 -16.99 -22.76 -58.43
C LEU A 44 -15.78 -22.00 -57.85
N LYS A 45 -14.59 -22.58 -57.93
CA LYS A 45 -13.33 -21.91 -57.56
C LYS A 45 -13.08 -20.64 -58.38
N ILE A 46 -13.30 -20.66 -59.69
CA ILE A 46 -13.12 -19.48 -60.55
C ILE A 46 -14.12 -18.37 -60.17
N CYS A 47 -15.32 -18.75 -59.74
CA CYS A 47 -16.31 -17.79 -59.23
C CYS A 47 -15.86 -17.15 -57.91
N SER A 48 -15.34 -17.91 -56.93
CA SER A 48 -14.81 -17.32 -55.69
C SER A 48 -13.61 -16.40 -55.94
N GLU A 49 -12.69 -16.78 -56.84
CA GLU A 49 -11.58 -15.91 -57.24
C GLU A 49 -12.07 -14.60 -57.88
N SER A 50 -13.14 -14.66 -58.67
CA SER A 50 -13.74 -13.48 -59.31
C SER A 50 -14.41 -12.53 -58.30
N ILE A 51 -15.07 -13.06 -57.28
CA ILE A 51 -15.68 -12.26 -56.20
C ILE A 51 -14.59 -11.63 -55.31
N LEU A 52 -13.57 -12.41 -54.93
CA LEU A 52 -12.45 -11.89 -54.13
C LEU A 52 -11.64 -10.82 -54.88
N ALA A 53 -11.58 -10.85 -56.22
CA ALA A 53 -10.95 -9.79 -57.01
C ALA A 53 -11.59 -8.39 -56.78
N ALA A 54 -12.83 -8.31 -56.28
CA ALA A 54 -13.52 -7.07 -55.94
C ALA A 54 -13.24 -6.59 -54.49
N TYR A 55 -11.98 -6.65 -54.07
CA TYR A 55 -11.52 -6.18 -52.76
C TYR A 55 -11.69 -4.66 -52.58
N ASP A 56 -11.79 -4.20 -51.33
CA ASP A 56 -11.82 -2.78 -51.00
C ASP A 56 -10.46 -2.12 -51.28
N ARG A 57 -10.46 -1.18 -52.24
CA ARG A 57 -9.25 -0.49 -52.68
C ARG A 57 -8.66 0.43 -51.60
N GLN A 58 -9.51 1.05 -50.78
CA GLN A 58 -9.07 1.97 -49.74
C GLN A 58 -8.33 1.23 -48.62
N LEU A 59 -8.87 0.10 -48.14
CA LEU A 59 -8.19 -0.75 -47.15
C LEU A 59 -6.85 -1.29 -47.66
N LYS A 60 -6.77 -1.67 -48.94
CA LYS A 60 -5.51 -2.12 -49.53
C LYS A 60 -4.49 -0.99 -49.68
N GLU A 61 -4.89 0.15 -50.23
CA GLU A 61 -3.99 1.29 -50.50
C GLU A 61 -3.57 2.02 -49.22
N GLN A 62 -4.45 2.12 -48.22
CA GLN A 62 -4.18 2.84 -46.96
C GLN A 62 -3.68 1.95 -45.82
N TYR A 63 -4.03 0.66 -45.79
CA TYR A 63 -3.68 -0.22 -44.66
C TYR A 63 -3.01 -1.54 -45.09
N GLY A 64 -2.88 -1.81 -46.39
CA GLY A 64 -2.31 -3.08 -46.87
C GLY A 64 -3.22 -4.31 -46.67
N LEU A 65 -4.45 -4.10 -46.18
CA LEU A 65 -5.41 -5.13 -45.82
C LEU A 65 -6.29 -5.50 -47.02
N PHE A 66 -6.72 -6.75 -47.07
CA PHE A 66 -7.64 -7.25 -48.08
C PHE A 66 -8.94 -7.74 -47.44
N ALA A 67 -10.05 -7.12 -47.85
CA ALA A 67 -11.40 -7.55 -47.52
C ALA A 67 -12.32 -7.26 -48.71
N MET A 68 -13.41 -8.02 -48.83
CA MET A 68 -14.48 -7.72 -49.77
C MET A 68 -15.20 -6.45 -49.32
N TYR A 69 -15.57 -5.57 -50.26
CA TYR A 69 -16.43 -4.42 -49.96
C TYR A 69 -17.79 -4.91 -49.42
N PRO A 70 -18.36 -4.30 -48.36
CA PRO A 70 -19.66 -4.65 -47.82
C PRO A 70 -20.78 -4.72 -48.88
N ARG A 71 -21.43 -5.88 -49.00
CA ARG A 71 -22.51 -6.15 -49.97
C ARG A 71 -23.59 -7.03 -49.34
N GLU A 72 -24.82 -6.85 -49.79
CA GLU A 72 -25.94 -7.74 -49.44
C GLU A 72 -25.67 -9.17 -49.93
N LYS A 73 -26.07 -10.16 -49.13
CA LYS A 73 -25.83 -11.58 -49.40
C LYS A 73 -26.49 -12.03 -50.70
N GLU A 74 -27.72 -11.58 -50.92
CA GLU A 74 -28.56 -11.88 -52.08
C GLU A 74 -27.92 -11.40 -53.39
N ALA A 75 -27.17 -10.29 -53.34
CA ALA A 75 -26.42 -9.78 -54.48
C ALA A 75 -25.25 -10.71 -54.84
N MET A 76 -24.51 -11.19 -53.83
CA MET A 76 -23.40 -12.15 -54.03
C MET A 76 -23.89 -13.51 -54.54
N GLU A 77 -24.99 -14.04 -53.98
CA GLU A 77 -25.60 -15.30 -54.46
C GLU A 77 -26.01 -15.20 -55.93
N LYS A 78 -26.60 -14.07 -56.34
CA LYS A 78 -26.97 -13.81 -57.73
C LYS A 78 -25.75 -13.68 -58.64
N GLU A 79 -24.74 -12.91 -58.25
CA GLU A 79 -23.50 -12.72 -59.03
C GLU A 79 -22.79 -14.07 -59.26
N ILE A 80 -22.67 -14.90 -58.22
CA ILE A 80 -22.08 -16.24 -58.32
C ILE A 80 -22.98 -17.18 -59.13
N TYR A 81 -24.31 -17.13 -59.02
CA TYR A 81 -25.21 -17.92 -59.86
C TYR A 81 -25.00 -17.62 -61.34
N GLU A 82 -24.88 -16.34 -61.72
CA GLU A 82 -24.64 -15.91 -63.10
C GLU A 82 -23.25 -16.34 -63.59
N LEU A 83 -22.19 -16.08 -62.82
CA LEU A 83 -20.82 -16.50 -63.14
C LEU A 83 -20.68 -18.02 -63.28
N LEU A 84 -21.26 -18.78 -62.36
CA LEU A 84 -21.20 -20.25 -62.37
C LEU A 84 -21.96 -20.84 -63.56
N SER A 85 -23.14 -20.28 -63.86
CA SER A 85 -23.94 -20.69 -65.03
C SER A 85 -23.21 -20.44 -66.34
N GLN A 86 -22.46 -19.34 -66.45
CA GLN A 86 -21.63 -19.01 -67.63
C GLN A 86 -20.39 -19.92 -67.72
N ASN A 87 -19.66 -20.10 -66.61
CA ASN A 87 -18.44 -20.91 -66.57
C ASN A 87 -18.70 -22.38 -66.92
N LEU A 88 -19.82 -22.95 -66.42
CA LEU A 88 -20.19 -24.34 -66.70
C LEU A 88 -20.66 -24.58 -68.14
N ASN A 89 -21.34 -23.60 -68.75
CA ASN A 89 -21.96 -23.73 -70.07
C ASN A 89 -21.17 -23.02 -71.20
N SER A 90 -19.93 -22.63 -70.92
CA SER A 90 -19.02 -21.94 -71.85
C SER A 90 -18.82 -22.67 -73.19
N GLY A 91 -18.93 -24.00 -73.22
CA GLY A 91 -18.84 -24.81 -74.43
C GLY A 91 -20.08 -24.77 -75.35
N ALA A 92 -21.26 -24.36 -74.84
CA ALA A 92 -22.51 -24.37 -75.60
C ALA A 92 -22.64 -23.24 -76.65
N ILE A 93 -21.65 -22.35 -76.71
CA ILE A 93 -21.64 -21.16 -77.58
C ILE A 93 -20.79 -21.39 -78.85
N ALA A 94 -19.98 -22.45 -78.89
CA ALA A 94 -19.17 -22.81 -80.06
C ALA A 94 -19.94 -23.73 -81.02
N ASP A 95 -20.20 -23.24 -82.23
CA ASP A 95 -21.00 -23.95 -83.24
C ASP A 95 -20.38 -25.31 -83.59
N GLY A 96 -21.11 -26.40 -83.30
CA GLY A 96 -20.67 -27.79 -83.50
C GLY A 96 -20.11 -28.52 -82.26
N VAL A 97 -20.03 -27.89 -81.08
CA VAL A 97 -19.66 -28.58 -79.83
C VAL A 97 -20.91 -29.11 -79.13
N THR A 98 -20.96 -30.43 -78.85
CA THR A 98 -22.05 -31.04 -78.07
C THR A 98 -21.84 -30.78 -76.59
N ASP A 99 -22.83 -30.19 -75.91
CA ASP A 99 -22.84 -30.14 -74.45
C ASP A 99 -22.90 -31.56 -73.86
N LEU A 100 -21.80 -31.94 -73.21
CA LEU A 100 -21.55 -33.28 -72.69
C LEU A 100 -22.21 -33.52 -71.33
N TYR A 101 -22.67 -32.47 -70.64
CA TYR A 101 -23.11 -32.55 -69.24
C TYR A 101 -24.46 -31.89 -68.97
N GLY A 102 -24.85 -30.81 -69.68
CA GLY A 102 -26.16 -30.18 -69.51
C GLY A 102 -26.35 -29.51 -68.15
N PHE A 103 -25.39 -28.70 -67.71
CA PHE A 103 -25.39 -28.15 -66.36
C PHE A 103 -26.50 -27.11 -66.13
N SER A 104 -27.37 -27.37 -65.15
CA SER A 104 -28.36 -26.42 -64.66
C SER A 104 -28.06 -26.07 -63.20
N VAL A 105 -27.62 -24.84 -62.94
CA VAL A 105 -27.50 -24.32 -61.56
C VAL A 105 -28.90 -24.18 -60.97
N LYS A 106 -29.16 -24.83 -59.83
CA LYS A 106 -30.43 -24.77 -59.11
C LYS A 106 -30.41 -23.75 -57.98
N LYS A 107 -29.35 -23.79 -57.18
CA LYS A 107 -29.20 -22.97 -55.99
C LYS A 107 -27.72 -22.66 -55.77
N VAL A 108 -27.45 -21.46 -55.29
CA VAL A 108 -26.16 -21.06 -54.73
C VAL A 108 -26.46 -20.50 -53.34
N ASP A 109 -25.80 -21.05 -52.33
CA ASP A 109 -25.75 -20.48 -50.98
C ASP A 109 -24.38 -19.83 -50.76
N VAL A 110 -24.37 -18.57 -50.36
CA VAL A 110 -23.13 -17.84 -50.02
C VAL A 110 -23.11 -17.52 -48.53
N ILE A 111 -21.96 -17.73 -47.90
CA ILE A 111 -21.69 -17.34 -46.52
C ILE A 111 -20.33 -16.62 -46.50
N PRO A 112 -20.31 -15.27 -46.45
CA PRO A 112 -19.09 -14.55 -46.12
C PRO A 112 -18.75 -14.80 -44.64
N PHE A 113 -17.47 -14.90 -44.32
CA PHE A 113 -16.99 -15.12 -42.96
C PHE A 113 -15.58 -14.57 -42.78
N TYR A 114 -15.13 -14.55 -41.53
CA TYR A 114 -13.88 -13.94 -41.05
C TYR A 114 -13.77 -12.46 -41.44
N ASN A 115 -14.20 -11.59 -40.52
CA ASN A 115 -14.21 -10.14 -40.75
C ASN A 115 -13.06 -9.42 -40.01
N LEU A 116 -12.78 -8.18 -40.39
CA LEU A 116 -11.66 -7.40 -39.83
C LEU A 116 -11.88 -6.94 -38.38
N SER A 117 -13.05 -7.18 -37.75
CA SER A 117 -13.22 -7.01 -36.31
C SER A 117 -12.73 -8.21 -35.50
N GLU A 118 -12.47 -9.36 -36.13
CA GLU A 118 -11.92 -10.54 -35.46
C GLU A 118 -10.40 -10.39 -35.28
N PRO A 119 -9.88 -10.39 -34.03
CA PRO A 119 -8.51 -9.97 -33.77
C PRO A 119 -7.45 -10.78 -34.51
N TYR A 120 -7.66 -12.10 -34.60
CA TYR A 120 -6.71 -13.00 -35.25
C TYR A 120 -6.64 -12.74 -36.77
N VAL A 121 -7.76 -12.37 -37.42
CA VAL A 121 -7.83 -12.09 -38.87
C VAL A 121 -7.01 -10.85 -39.19
N LEU A 122 -7.23 -9.77 -38.45
CA LEU A 122 -6.52 -8.51 -38.62
C LEU A 122 -5.03 -8.67 -38.30
N ASN A 123 -4.70 -9.34 -37.19
CA ASN A 123 -3.31 -9.61 -36.80
C ASN A 123 -2.59 -10.47 -37.85
N GLN A 124 -3.24 -11.52 -38.37
CA GLN A 124 -2.65 -12.36 -39.42
C GLN A 124 -2.38 -11.56 -40.71
N GLN A 125 -3.32 -10.74 -41.17
CA GLN A 125 -3.09 -9.89 -42.36
C GLN A 125 -2.00 -8.85 -42.13
N ALA A 126 -1.95 -8.20 -40.97
CA ALA A 126 -0.90 -7.24 -40.62
C ALA A 126 0.49 -7.90 -40.54
N VAL A 127 0.58 -9.08 -39.91
CA VAL A 127 1.83 -9.86 -39.81
C VAL A 127 2.28 -10.36 -41.19
N GLU A 128 1.40 -10.92 -42.02
CA GLU A 128 1.76 -11.32 -43.39
C GLU A 128 2.12 -10.12 -44.28
N PHE A 129 1.46 -8.98 -44.09
CA PHE A 129 1.83 -7.74 -44.76
C PHE A 129 3.26 -7.30 -44.39
N MET A 130 3.64 -7.43 -43.11
CA MET A 130 4.94 -7.02 -42.58
C MET A 130 6.06 -8.04 -42.75
N LYS A 131 5.79 -9.35 -42.80
CA LYS A 131 6.79 -10.42 -43.07
C LYS A 131 7.65 -10.17 -44.31
N TYR A 132 7.13 -9.40 -45.28
CA TYR A 132 7.81 -9.04 -46.52
C TYR A 132 8.12 -7.54 -46.68
N ARG A 133 7.83 -6.70 -45.67
CA ARG A 133 7.90 -5.22 -45.77
C ARG A 133 8.51 -4.52 -44.57
N ALA A 134 8.36 -5.06 -43.35
CA ALA A 134 9.14 -4.62 -42.21
C ALA A 134 10.62 -4.78 -42.58
N PRO A 135 11.45 -3.73 -42.43
CA PRO A 135 12.88 -3.92 -42.53
C PRO A 135 13.28 -4.90 -41.43
N ALA A 136 13.73 -6.11 -41.79
CA ALA A 136 14.20 -7.10 -40.83
C ALA A 136 15.26 -6.51 -39.88
N GLN A 137 16.03 -5.53 -40.38
CA GLN A 137 16.92 -4.68 -39.61
C GLN A 137 16.24 -3.94 -38.45
N VAL A 138 15.10 -3.27 -38.64
CA VAL A 138 14.42 -2.51 -37.54
C VAL A 138 13.97 -3.45 -36.42
N VAL A 139 13.40 -4.60 -36.78
CA VAL A 139 12.95 -5.62 -35.81
C VAL A 139 14.15 -6.22 -35.05
N GLN A 140 15.25 -6.51 -35.75
CA GLN A 140 16.48 -7.05 -35.15
C GLN A 140 17.22 -6.01 -34.27
N GLU A 141 17.26 -4.75 -34.69
CA GLU A 141 17.86 -3.64 -33.93
C GLU A 141 17.08 -3.37 -32.64
N PHE A 142 15.74 -3.40 -32.69
CA PHE A 142 14.92 -3.26 -31.49
C PHE A 142 15.02 -4.49 -30.56
N TYR A 143 15.16 -5.70 -31.11
CA TYR A 143 15.39 -6.92 -30.32
C TYR A 143 16.66 -6.85 -29.45
N GLU A 144 17.79 -6.37 -30.00
CA GLU A 144 19.01 -6.21 -29.20
C GLU A 144 18.86 -5.10 -28.14
N LYS A 145 18.08 -4.03 -28.39
CA LYS A 145 17.70 -3.05 -27.34
C LYS A 145 16.91 -3.71 -26.20
N ILE A 146 15.93 -4.58 -26.51
CA ILE A 146 15.16 -5.35 -25.51
C ILE A 146 16.08 -6.25 -24.68
N LYS A 147 16.98 -6.99 -25.32
CA LYS A 147 17.92 -7.90 -24.65
C LYS A 147 18.84 -7.19 -23.66
N VAL A 148 19.34 -6.00 -24.01
CA VAL A 148 20.10 -5.14 -23.07
C VAL A 148 19.20 -4.68 -21.93
N MET A 149 17.96 -4.25 -22.21
CA MET A 149 16.99 -3.89 -21.15
C MET A 149 16.74 -5.06 -20.19
N ILE A 150 16.57 -6.30 -20.67
CA ILE A 150 16.35 -7.49 -19.82
C ILE A 150 17.54 -7.77 -18.90
N GLY A 151 18.77 -7.55 -19.35
CA GLY A 151 19.95 -7.64 -18.49
C GLY A 151 19.84 -6.69 -17.29
N LEU A 152 19.46 -5.43 -17.55
CA LEU A 152 19.33 -4.36 -16.55
C LEU A 152 18.18 -4.56 -15.56
N MET A 153 17.15 -5.35 -15.90
CA MET A 153 16.00 -5.57 -15.01
C MET A 153 16.39 -6.27 -13.72
N LYS A 154 17.39 -7.17 -13.74
CA LYS A 154 17.92 -7.83 -12.53
C LYS A 154 18.55 -6.84 -11.56
N GLU A 155 19.27 -5.84 -12.09
CA GLU A 155 19.84 -4.77 -11.27
C GLU A 155 18.74 -3.91 -10.62
N GLY A 156 17.63 -3.66 -11.33
CA GLY A 156 16.46 -2.97 -10.80
C GLY A 156 15.75 -3.72 -9.66
N ASP A 157 15.52 -5.03 -9.83
CA ASP A 157 14.92 -5.89 -8.81
C ASP A 157 15.79 -5.96 -7.55
N MET A 158 17.12 -6.06 -7.70
CA MET A 158 18.04 -6.01 -6.56
C MET A 158 17.95 -4.68 -5.79
N ILE A 159 17.82 -3.53 -6.47
CA ILE A 159 17.64 -2.22 -5.82
C ILE A 159 16.32 -2.17 -5.05
N GLU A 160 15.21 -2.61 -5.65
CA GLU A 160 13.88 -2.67 -5.00
C GLU A 160 13.92 -3.51 -3.72
N ARG A 161 14.50 -4.72 -3.82
CA ARG A 161 14.64 -5.65 -2.69
C ARG A 161 15.57 -5.08 -1.62
N LYS A 162 16.66 -4.40 -2.00
CA LYS A 162 17.54 -3.69 -1.06
C LYS A 162 16.82 -2.58 -0.30
N MET A 163 15.97 -1.80 -0.97
CA MET A 163 15.15 -0.76 -0.31
C MET A 163 14.15 -1.37 0.68
N THR A 164 13.52 -2.48 0.33
CA THR A 164 12.62 -3.23 1.23
C THR A 164 13.36 -3.75 2.45
N VAL A 165 14.55 -4.33 2.25
CA VAL A 165 15.44 -4.75 3.34
C VAL A 165 15.85 -3.54 4.21
N ASP A 166 16.21 -2.39 3.64
CA ASP A 166 16.53 -1.18 4.42
C ASP A 166 15.35 -0.70 5.29
N LYS A 167 14.13 -0.64 4.73
CA LYS A 167 12.89 -0.32 5.47
C LYS A 167 12.69 -1.30 6.64
N LEU A 168 12.84 -2.60 6.40
CA LEU A 168 12.69 -3.66 7.40
C LEU A 168 13.74 -3.58 8.52
N MET A 169 15.01 -3.36 8.16
CA MET A 169 16.14 -3.20 9.08
C MET A 169 15.94 -2.02 10.03
N ASN A 170 15.46 -0.87 9.52
CA ASN A 170 15.16 0.29 10.35
C ASN A 170 13.99 0.03 11.31
N SER A 171 12.91 -0.61 10.85
CA SER A 171 11.78 -0.99 11.72
C SER A 171 12.19 -1.97 12.82
N ILE A 172 13.11 -2.90 12.51
CA ILE A 172 13.71 -3.80 13.50
C ILE A 172 14.52 -2.98 14.51
N ARG A 173 15.45 -2.12 14.07
CA ARG A 173 16.27 -1.30 14.98
C ARG A 173 15.42 -0.43 15.92
N GLU A 174 14.35 0.20 15.44
CA GLU A 174 13.43 0.98 16.27
C GLU A 174 12.81 0.14 17.40
N GLY A 175 12.29 -1.05 17.09
CA GLY A 175 11.77 -1.97 18.09
C GLY A 175 12.85 -2.45 19.08
N LEU A 176 14.06 -2.73 18.58
CA LEU A 176 15.20 -3.14 19.40
C LEU A 176 15.63 -2.05 20.40
N VAL A 177 15.73 -0.79 19.95
CA VAL A 177 16.00 0.38 20.81
C VAL A 177 14.91 0.51 21.86
N ASN A 178 13.63 0.44 21.47
CA ASN A 178 12.52 0.51 22.43
C ASN A 178 12.60 -0.60 23.49
N VAL A 179 12.92 -1.85 23.12
CA VAL A 179 13.12 -2.95 24.08
C VAL A 179 14.31 -2.66 25.01
N SER A 180 15.48 -2.29 24.47
CA SER A 180 16.69 -2.03 25.27
C SER A 180 16.49 -0.86 26.24
N CYS A 181 15.95 0.27 25.78
CA CYS A 181 15.69 1.42 26.64
C CYS A 181 14.60 1.17 27.70
N MET A 182 13.58 0.35 27.40
CA MET A 182 12.59 -0.07 28.41
C MET A 182 13.24 -0.93 29.51
N LEU A 183 14.10 -1.88 29.13
CA LEU A 183 14.84 -2.73 30.08
C LEU A 183 15.80 -1.90 30.96
N GLN A 184 16.63 -1.05 30.33
CA GLN A 184 17.69 -0.31 31.01
C GLN A 184 17.18 0.88 31.85
N TYR A 185 16.21 1.65 31.35
CA TYR A 185 15.82 2.94 31.94
C TYR A 185 14.43 2.97 32.59
N LYS A 186 13.56 1.98 32.34
CA LYS A 186 12.16 2.01 32.81
C LYS A 186 11.84 0.89 33.78
N LEU A 187 12.22 -0.36 33.49
CA LEU A 187 12.02 -1.47 34.44
C LEU A 187 12.86 -1.33 35.72
N CYS A 188 13.97 -0.61 35.65
CA CYS A 188 14.86 -0.37 36.79
C CYS A 188 14.24 0.49 37.91
N LEU A 189 13.06 1.09 37.67
CA LEU A 189 12.34 1.98 38.59
C LEU A 189 11.29 1.24 39.46
N LEU A 190 11.23 -0.09 39.40
CA LEU A 190 10.34 -0.88 40.24
C LEU A 190 10.68 -0.70 41.72
N ASN A 191 9.66 -0.42 42.54
CA ASN A 191 9.80 -0.23 43.99
C ASN A 191 10.72 0.95 44.39
N CYS A 192 10.99 1.88 43.46
CA CYS A 192 11.64 3.17 43.73
C CYS A 192 10.61 4.27 44.04
N PRO A 193 10.84 5.13 45.03
CA PRO A 193 9.99 6.31 45.27
C PRO A 193 10.33 7.44 44.30
N GLU A 194 9.35 8.29 44.00
CA GLU A 194 9.49 9.43 43.07
C GLU A 194 10.47 10.52 43.57
N ASP A 195 10.76 10.54 44.88
CA ASP A 195 11.62 11.53 45.54
C ASP A 195 13.12 11.15 45.55
N GLY A 196 13.49 9.97 45.07
CA GLY A 196 14.86 9.47 45.06
C GLY A 196 15.47 9.22 46.47
N SER A 197 14.66 9.16 47.53
CA SER A 197 15.11 9.16 48.94
C SER A 197 15.85 7.91 49.43
N GLY A 198 16.17 6.95 48.56
CA GLY A 198 16.96 5.75 48.87
C GLY A 198 16.25 4.69 49.73
N ASN A 199 15.05 4.96 50.24
CA ASN A 199 14.17 3.94 50.81
C ASN A 199 13.37 3.27 49.70
N ASN A 200 13.19 1.94 49.75
CA ASN A 200 12.30 1.26 48.81
C ASN A 200 10.83 1.61 49.08
N LEU A 201 10.06 1.86 48.02
CA LEU A 201 8.68 2.38 48.06
C LEU A 201 7.78 1.57 49.00
N LYS A 202 7.88 0.23 48.93
CA LYS A 202 7.18 -0.71 49.83
C LYS A 202 7.38 -0.36 51.31
N ARG A 203 8.60 -0.02 51.74
CA ARG A 203 8.92 0.25 53.14
C ARG A 203 8.29 1.56 53.62
N SER A 204 8.30 2.58 52.78
CA SER A 204 7.63 3.86 53.05
C SER A 204 6.12 3.65 53.20
N VAL A 205 5.50 2.95 52.25
CA VAL A 205 4.06 2.61 52.27
C VAL A 205 3.69 1.75 53.49
N ILE A 206 4.45 0.68 53.79
CA ILE A 206 4.20 -0.16 54.98
C ILE A 206 4.33 0.67 56.28
N ALA A 207 5.29 1.61 56.36
CA ALA A 207 5.44 2.47 57.54
C ALA A 207 4.24 3.43 57.71
N ALA A 208 3.80 4.07 56.62
CA ALA A 208 2.65 4.97 56.62
C ALA A 208 1.34 4.23 56.98
N VAL A 209 1.06 3.11 56.31
CA VAL A 209 -0.11 2.25 56.58
C VAL A 209 -0.10 1.75 58.04
N LYS A 210 1.06 1.35 58.58
CA LYS A 210 1.16 0.91 59.98
C LYS A 210 0.80 2.03 60.97
N SER A 211 1.25 3.25 60.72
CA SER A 211 0.89 4.40 61.57
C SER A 211 -0.61 4.66 61.51
N ASN A 212 -1.16 4.75 60.30
CA ASN A 212 -2.58 5.02 60.07
C ASN A 212 -3.49 3.95 60.70
N ILE A 213 -3.15 2.65 60.59
CA ILE A 213 -3.90 1.57 61.27
C ILE A 213 -3.87 1.77 62.80
N SER A 214 -2.71 2.10 63.38
CA SER A 214 -2.55 2.29 64.82
C SER A 214 -3.37 3.49 65.33
N ASP A 215 -3.41 4.58 64.57
CA ASP A 215 -4.24 5.75 64.90
C ASP A 215 -5.74 5.45 64.72
N ALA A 216 -6.14 4.72 63.68
CA ALA A 216 -7.52 4.28 63.50
C ALA A 216 -8.00 3.38 64.66
N GLU A 217 -7.21 2.38 65.08
CA GLU A 217 -7.50 1.55 66.26
C GLU A 217 -7.66 2.38 67.54
N ARG A 218 -6.80 3.39 67.74
CA ARG A 218 -6.88 4.32 68.87
C ARG A 218 -8.18 5.12 68.86
N PHE A 219 -8.59 5.66 67.71
CA PHE A 219 -9.83 6.42 67.60
C PHE A 219 -11.09 5.53 67.74
N ILE A 220 -11.07 4.32 67.19
CA ILE A 220 -12.14 3.33 67.39
C ILE A 220 -12.29 2.97 68.87
N LYS A 221 -11.18 2.82 69.58
CA LYS A 221 -11.22 2.61 71.03
C LYS A 221 -11.91 3.79 71.75
N ILE A 222 -11.57 5.04 71.43
CA ILE A 222 -12.22 6.23 72.02
C ILE A 222 -13.74 6.20 71.74
N ALA A 223 -14.16 5.85 70.52
CA ALA A 223 -15.57 5.72 70.17
C ALA A 223 -16.29 4.60 70.95
N ASN A 224 -15.60 3.49 71.23
CA ASN A 224 -16.14 2.33 71.95
C ASN A 224 -16.18 2.54 73.47
N ASP A 225 -15.19 3.22 74.05
CA ASP A 225 -15.15 3.55 75.48
C ASP A 225 -16.34 4.47 75.88
N LEU A 226 -16.92 5.20 74.91
CA LEU A 226 -18.13 6.03 75.07
C LEU A 226 -19.47 5.26 74.99
N VAL A 227 -19.47 3.98 74.62
CA VAL A 227 -20.71 3.19 74.48
C VAL A 227 -21.45 3.05 75.80
N ILE A 228 -20.77 2.67 76.87
CA ILE A 228 -21.39 2.46 78.19
C ILE A 228 -21.94 3.79 78.76
N PRO A 229 -21.17 4.89 78.84
CA PRO A 229 -21.69 6.18 79.32
C PRO A 229 -22.94 6.66 78.57
N VAL A 230 -22.95 6.56 77.23
CA VAL A 230 -24.10 6.96 76.41
C VAL A 230 -25.31 6.06 76.69
N GLN A 231 -25.13 4.73 76.77
CA GLN A 231 -26.24 3.81 77.08
C GLN A 231 -26.80 4.01 78.50
N GLU A 232 -25.97 4.32 79.49
CA GLU A 232 -26.43 4.65 80.85
C GLU A 232 -27.25 5.96 80.87
N ALA A 233 -26.77 7.01 80.18
CA ALA A 233 -27.51 8.26 80.05
C ALA A 233 -28.83 8.07 79.27
N GLN A 234 -28.84 7.29 78.19
CA GLN A 234 -30.05 6.89 77.47
C GLN A 234 -31.05 6.16 78.38
N THR A 235 -30.57 5.26 79.25
CA THR A 235 -31.45 4.51 80.16
C THR A 235 -32.11 5.43 81.18
N LYS A 236 -31.37 6.39 81.75
CA LYS A 236 -31.91 7.40 82.67
C LYS A 236 -32.91 8.33 81.97
N TYR A 237 -32.54 8.85 80.80
CA TYR A 237 -33.41 9.66 79.94
C TYR A 237 -34.73 8.95 79.63
N ASN A 238 -34.67 7.69 79.17
CA ASN A 238 -35.86 6.90 78.83
C ASN A 238 -36.76 6.61 80.05
N THR A 239 -36.18 6.41 81.23
CA THR A 239 -36.94 6.15 82.47
C THR A 239 -37.70 7.40 82.95
N LEU A 240 -37.16 8.59 82.73
CA LEU A 240 -37.79 9.86 83.13
C LEU A 240 -38.80 10.38 82.10
N TYR A 241 -38.69 10.00 80.82
CA TYR A 241 -39.43 10.59 79.70
C TYR A 241 -40.96 10.51 79.82
N ASP A 242 -41.52 9.38 80.26
CA ASP A 242 -42.98 9.25 80.44
C ASP A 242 -43.48 10.15 81.59
N SER A 243 -42.71 10.22 82.68
CA SER A 243 -43.02 11.09 83.83
C SER A 243 -42.90 12.57 83.46
N TYR A 244 -41.88 12.92 82.68
CA TYR A 244 -41.66 14.26 82.13
C TYR A 244 -42.82 14.72 81.25
N ASN A 245 -43.21 13.92 80.25
CA ASN A 245 -44.31 14.28 79.36
C ASN A 245 -45.61 14.43 80.13
N LYS A 246 -45.88 13.55 81.09
CA LYS A 246 -47.06 13.66 81.94
C LYS A 246 -47.06 14.93 82.80
N ALA A 247 -45.96 15.23 83.49
CA ALA A 247 -45.85 16.44 84.33
C ALA A 247 -46.00 17.72 83.49
N LYS A 248 -45.49 17.70 82.24
CA LYS A 248 -45.68 18.78 81.27
C LYS A 248 -47.13 18.92 80.81
N ASP A 249 -47.79 17.82 80.44
CA ASP A 249 -49.21 17.82 80.04
C ASP A 249 -50.12 18.29 81.19
N ASP A 250 -49.84 17.84 82.42
CA ASP A 250 -50.55 18.25 83.64
C ASP A 250 -50.34 19.75 83.92
N TYR A 251 -49.11 20.27 83.82
CA TYR A 251 -48.83 21.73 83.92
C TYR A 251 -49.52 22.53 82.81
N ASP A 252 -49.38 22.14 81.54
CA ASP A 252 -49.98 22.83 80.40
C ASP A 252 -51.52 22.82 80.48
N TYR A 253 -52.12 21.78 81.09
CA TYR A 253 -53.56 21.74 81.38
C TYR A 253 -53.94 22.73 82.50
N ILE A 254 -53.28 22.67 83.66
CA ILE A 254 -53.61 23.53 84.82
C ILE A 254 -53.34 25.02 84.49
N GLN A 255 -52.29 25.32 83.72
CA GLN A 255 -51.99 26.68 83.27
C GLN A 255 -53.06 27.25 82.33
N ARG A 256 -53.71 26.41 81.51
CA ARG A 256 -54.89 26.80 80.72
C ARG A 256 -56.10 27.08 81.62
N GLU A 257 -56.37 26.20 82.59
CA GLU A 257 -57.50 26.38 83.53
C GLU A 257 -57.34 27.63 84.42
N LEU A 258 -56.09 27.96 84.80
CA LEU A 258 -55.75 29.19 85.51
C LEU A 258 -56.06 30.43 84.66
N ASN A 259 -55.59 30.45 83.41
CA ASN A 259 -55.81 31.55 82.48
C ASN A 259 -57.32 31.77 82.24
N GLU A 260 -58.07 30.70 81.97
CA GLU A 260 -59.53 30.79 81.80
C GLU A 260 -60.25 31.32 83.05
N THR A 261 -59.76 30.99 84.24
CA THR A 261 -60.34 31.45 85.50
C THR A 261 -60.02 32.93 85.72
N GLY A 262 -58.80 33.38 85.38
CA GLY A 262 -58.43 34.79 85.35
C GLY A 262 -59.29 35.62 84.39
N ASP A 263 -59.53 35.12 83.18
CA ASP A 263 -60.42 35.76 82.20
C ASP A 263 -61.87 35.86 82.69
N LYS A 264 -62.37 34.83 83.39
CA LYS A 264 -63.70 34.84 84.03
C LYS A 264 -63.77 35.92 85.13
N ILE A 265 -62.75 36.07 85.97
CA ILE A 265 -62.66 37.13 86.99
C ILE A 265 -62.65 38.51 86.32
N ALA A 266 -61.73 38.76 85.39
CA ALA A 266 -61.59 40.06 84.72
C ALA A 266 -62.90 40.51 84.04
N LYS A 267 -63.62 39.56 83.43
CA LYS A 267 -64.96 39.81 82.86
C LYS A 267 -65.99 40.16 83.95
N LYS A 268 -66.02 39.42 85.06
CA LYS A 268 -66.93 39.67 86.18
C LYS A 268 -66.64 40.98 86.89
N GLU A 269 -65.38 41.36 87.05
CA GLU A 269 -64.97 42.67 87.57
C GLU A 269 -65.42 43.82 86.66
N ALA A 270 -65.35 43.64 85.34
CA ALA A 270 -65.89 44.61 84.38
C ALA A 270 -67.43 44.71 84.45
N GLU A 271 -68.14 43.59 84.62
CA GLU A 271 -69.58 43.56 84.88
C GLU A 271 -69.93 44.30 86.19
N LEU A 272 -69.20 44.04 87.28
CA LEU A 272 -69.35 44.72 88.58
C LEU A 272 -69.06 46.22 88.49
N ALA A 273 -68.01 46.64 87.77
CA ALA A 273 -67.71 48.04 87.54
C ALA A 273 -68.82 48.75 86.75
N ALA A 274 -69.41 48.07 85.76
CA ALA A 274 -70.57 48.58 85.03
C ALA A 274 -71.83 48.68 85.92
N VAL A 275 -72.07 47.72 86.82
CA VAL A 275 -73.17 47.78 87.80
C VAL A 275 -72.96 48.92 88.80
N LYS A 276 -71.76 49.05 89.40
CA LYS A 276 -71.40 50.16 90.31
C LYS A 276 -71.61 51.54 89.66
N ASN A 277 -71.20 51.72 88.41
CA ASN A 277 -71.42 52.95 87.66
C ASN A 277 -72.92 53.25 87.41
N LYS A 278 -73.74 52.24 87.11
CA LYS A 278 -75.20 52.41 86.98
C LYS A 278 -75.85 52.81 88.31
N LEU A 279 -75.39 52.22 89.41
CA LEU A 279 -75.91 52.40 90.76
C LEU A 279 -75.82 53.86 91.24
N LEU A 280 -74.74 54.57 90.89
CA LEU A 280 -74.54 55.99 91.17
C LEU A 280 -75.65 56.92 90.63
N THR A 281 -76.50 56.45 89.71
CA THR A 281 -77.55 57.24 89.06
C THR A 281 -78.97 56.68 89.25
N ALA A 282 -79.12 55.57 89.99
CA ALA A 282 -80.40 54.89 90.17
C ALA A 282 -81.11 55.33 91.46
N ALA A 283 -82.45 55.42 91.42
CA ALA A 283 -83.28 55.73 92.58
C ALA A 283 -84.50 54.80 92.68
N GLY A 284 -84.99 54.57 93.90
CA GLY A 284 -86.15 53.71 94.17
C GLY A 284 -85.86 52.21 93.99
N SER A 285 -86.87 51.44 93.56
CA SER A 285 -86.78 49.96 93.44
C SER A 285 -85.65 49.46 92.54
N LYS A 286 -85.27 50.26 91.53
CA LYS A 286 -84.19 49.95 90.57
C LYS A 286 -82.80 50.01 91.18
N ALA A 287 -82.59 50.87 92.19
CA ALA A 287 -81.33 50.94 92.93
C ALA A 287 -81.14 49.71 93.81
N LYS A 288 -82.24 49.21 94.42
CA LYS A 288 -82.20 48.02 95.29
C LYS A 288 -81.85 46.74 94.52
N THR A 289 -82.39 46.57 93.32
CA THR A 289 -82.08 45.41 92.46
C THR A 289 -80.64 45.44 91.94
N LEU A 290 -80.12 46.62 91.57
CA LEU A 290 -78.70 46.78 91.20
C LEU A 290 -77.75 46.55 92.39
N GLU A 291 -78.18 46.83 93.62
CA GLU A 291 -77.39 46.56 94.82
C GLU A 291 -77.38 45.07 95.19
N GLU A 292 -78.51 44.37 95.01
CA GLU A 292 -78.59 42.91 95.09
C GLU A 292 -77.71 42.24 94.01
N GLU A 293 -77.69 42.77 92.78
CA GLU A 293 -76.79 42.33 91.69
C GLU A 293 -75.31 42.66 91.97
N ARG A 294 -75.00 43.82 92.57
CA ARG A 294 -73.65 44.19 93.02
C ARG A 294 -73.11 43.21 94.05
N VAL A 295 -73.91 42.87 95.07
CA VAL A 295 -73.51 41.93 96.13
C VAL A 295 -73.37 40.51 95.59
N ALA A 296 -74.22 40.09 94.66
CA ALA A 296 -74.09 38.79 93.99
C ALA A 296 -72.80 38.71 93.15
N LEU A 297 -72.48 39.74 92.36
CA LEU A 297 -71.23 39.79 91.59
C LEU A 297 -69.99 39.88 92.49
N GLU A 298 -70.04 40.60 93.61
CA GLU A 298 -68.94 40.64 94.59
C GLU A 298 -68.71 39.27 95.25
N ALA A 299 -69.77 38.51 95.52
CA ALA A 299 -69.66 37.13 95.99
C ALA A 299 -69.09 36.19 94.91
N GLU A 300 -69.60 36.24 93.67
CA GLU A 300 -69.07 35.43 92.55
C GLU A 300 -67.59 35.74 92.27
N ILE A 301 -67.17 37.01 92.34
CA ILE A 301 -65.76 37.40 92.18
C ILE A 301 -64.93 36.89 93.36
N SER A 302 -65.44 36.95 94.60
CA SER A 302 -64.75 36.41 95.78
C SER A 302 -64.50 34.90 95.63
N ASP A 303 -65.54 34.12 95.31
CA ASP A 303 -65.44 32.66 95.13
C ASP A 303 -64.51 32.31 93.95
N LEU A 304 -64.60 33.04 92.83
CA LEU A 304 -63.69 32.85 91.70
C LEU A 304 -62.25 33.24 92.05
N THR A 305 -62.02 34.27 92.85
CA THR A 305 -60.67 34.71 93.28
C THR A 305 -60.04 33.70 94.24
N GLU A 306 -60.82 33.12 95.16
CA GLU A 306 -60.37 32.02 96.03
C GLU A 306 -60.04 30.77 95.20
N ASN A 307 -60.88 30.42 94.23
CA ASN A 307 -60.60 29.32 93.30
C ASN A 307 -59.36 29.61 92.42
N TYR A 308 -59.18 30.83 91.93
CA TYR A 308 -57.99 31.24 91.18
C TYR A 308 -56.73 31.11 92.04
N ALA A 309 -56.75 31.54 93.30
CA ALA A 309 -55.62 31.37 94.22
C ALA A 309 -55.31 29.87 94.49
N HIS A 310 -56.34 29.02 94.56
CA HIS A 310 -56.17 27.57 94.68
C HIS A 310 -55.54 26.96 93.41
N ILE A 311 -56.09 27.26 92.23
CA ILE A 311 -55.56 26.81 90.93
C ILE A 311 -54.15 27.35 90.71
N GLN A 312 -53.84 28.59 91.12
CA GLN A 312 -52.51 29.19 91.01
C GLN A 312 -51.48 28.45 91.85
N ASN A 313 -51.82 28.06 93.09
CA ASN A 313 -50.95 27.22 93.92
C ASN A 313 -50.76 25.82 93.29
N SER A 314 -51.82 25.23 92.73
CA SER A 314 -51.72 23.95 92.01
C SER A 314 -50.82 24.07 90.76
N CYS A 315 -50.93 25.18 90.03
CA CYS A 315 -50.14 25.48 88.84
C CYS A 315 -48.66 25.69 89.18
N ASN A 316 -48.36 26.42 90.26
CA ASN A 316 -47.00 26.60 90.77
C ASN A 316 -46.36 25.26 91.18
N ASN A 317 -47.12 24.38 91.84
CA ASN A 317 -46.63 23.05 92.21
C ASN A 317 -46.35 22.17 90.97
N ALA A 318 -47.29 22.12 90.01
CA ALA A 318 -47.10 21.39 88.75
C ALA A 318 -45.93 21.95 87.93
N TYR A 319 -45.74 23.28 87.91
CA TYR A 319 -44.60 23.91 87.27
C TYR A 319 -43.26 23.54 87.93
N ILE A 320 -43.20 23.46 89.27
CA ILE A 320 -41.99 23.03 89.99
C ILE A 320 -41.66 21.56 89.67
N GLU A 321 -42.67 20.69 89.62
CA GLU A 321 -42.52 19.27 89.27
C GLU A 321 -42.05 19.09 87.81
N TYR A 322 -42.71 19.77 86.87
CA TYR A 322 -42.29 19.83 85.46
C TYR A 322 -40.85 20.36 85.34
N LEU A 323 -40.52 21.50 85.96
CA LEU A 323 -39.21 22.13 85.84
C LEU A 323 -38.08 21.27 86.44
N SER A 324 -38.34 20.51 87.52
CA SER A 324 -37.35 19.55 88.04
C SER A 324 -37.04 18.47 87.00
N LEU A 325 -38.07 17.87 86.42
CA LEU A 325 -37.93 16.83 85.40
C LEU A 325 -37.36 17.37 84.08
N ASP A 326 -37.69 18.60 83.67
CA ASP A 326 -37.16 19.26 82.47
C ASP A 326 -35.66 19.53 82.58
N ASN A 327 -35.17 19.93 83.76
CA ASN A 327 -33.73 20.06 84.02
C ASN A 327 -33.02 18.69 83.99
N GLU A 328 -33.52 17.70 84.74
CA GLU A 328 -32.90 16.36 84.81
C GLU A 328 -32.86 15.67 83.44
N ILE A 329 -33.95 15.76 82.66
CA ILE A 329 -34.00 15.14 81.33
C ILE A 329 -33.16 15.88 80.30
N SER A 330 -33.01 17.21 80.44
CA SER A 330 -32.12 18.02 79.61
C SER A 330 -30.64 17.74 79.89
N ASP A 331 -30.26 17.54 81.14
CA ASP A 331 -28.90 17.15 81.52
C ASP A 331 -28.54 15.78 80.93
N TYR A 332 -29.40 14.77 81.04
CA TYR A 332 -29.15 13.48 80.38
C TYR A 332 -29.16 13.56 78.85
N LYS A 333 -30.02 14.39 78.24
CA LYS A 333 -29.98 14.63 76.79
C LYS A 333 -28.66 15.24 76.35
N LYS A 334 -28.13 16.18 77.14
CA LYS A 334 -26.82 16.80 76.91
C LYS A 334 -25.67 15.80 77.05
N GLU A 335 -25.67 14.96 78.09
CA GLU A 335 -24.68 13.87 78.24
C GLU A 335 -24.67 12.93 77.02
N ILE A 336 -25.86 12.56 76.52
CA ILE A 336 -26.01 11.75 75.29
C ILE A 336 -25.44 12.49 74.08
N ASP A 337 -25.78 13.77 73.88
CA ASP A 337 -25.38 14.55 72.70
C ASP A 337 -23.88 14.88 72.66
N GLU A 338 -23.26 15.15 73.82
CA GLU A 338 -21.81 15.37 73.96
C GLU A 338 -21.03 14.05 73.81
N GLY A 339 -21.53 12.95 74.39
CA GLY A 339 -20.97 11.62 74.22
C GLY A 339 -21.02 11.13 72.77
N LEU A 340 -22.17 11.28 72.10
CA LEU A 340 -22.33 10.92 70.69
C LEU A 340 -21.54 11.84 69.75
N ALA A 341 -21.45 13.14 70.02
CA ALA A 341 -20.59 14.03 69.23
C ALA A 341 -19.11 13.61 69.30
N SER A 342 -18.64 13.26 70.50
CA SER A 342 -17.27 12.77 70.72
C SER A 342 -17.03 11.42 70.04
N ALA A 343 -18.01 10.52 70.07
CA ALA A 343 -17.97 9.23 69.40
C ALA A 343 -17.96 9.36 67.87
N ILE A 344 -18.82 10.21 67.30
CA ILE A 344 -18.86 10.50 65.86
C ILE A 344 -17.52 11.08 65.38
N TYR A 345 -16.99 12.09 66.07
CA TYR A 345 -15.69 12.68 65.76
C TYR A 345 -14.57 11.61 65.76
N ALA A 346 -14.59 10.70 66.73
CA ALA A 346 -13.61 9.62 66.78
C ALA A 346 -13.79 8.62 65.61
N LEU A 347 -15.01 8.22 65.28
CA LEU A 347 -15.28 7.33 64.12
C LEU A 347 -14.91 7.98 62.78
N GLU A 348 -15.16 9.29 62.60
CA GLU A 348 -14.76 10.07 61.42
C GLU A 348 -13.23 10.11 61.25
N ASN A 349 -12.49 10.36 62.33
CA ASN A 349 -11.03 10.30 62.30
C ASN A 349 -10.53 8.88 61.99
N ALA A 350 -11.10 7.85 62.61
CA ALA A 350 -10.75 6.46 62.30
C ALA A 350 -10.97 6.12 60.81
N LYS A 351 -12.07 6.60 60.22
CA LYS A 351 -12.34 6.45 58.79
C LYS A 351 -11.31 7.19 57.94
N LEU A 352 -10.92 8.41 58.31
CA LEU A 352 -9.89 9.18 57.62
C LEU A 352 -8.54 8.44 57.60
N PHE A 353 -8.11 7.84 58.72
CA PHE A 353 -6.88 7.05 58.75
C PHE A 353 -6.99 5.72 57.99
N ASN A 354 -8.14 5.05 58.02
CA ASN A 354 -8.40 3.87 57.18
C ASN A 354 -8.31 4.21 55.68
N ASP A 355 -8.98 5.28 55.26
CA ASP A 355 -8.98 5.72 53.86
C ASP A 355 -7.59 6.21 53.41
N SER A 356 -6.85 6.85 54.32
CA SER A 356 -5.43 7.21 54.09
C SER A 356 -4.56 5.96 53.91
N SER A 357 -4.77 4.91 54.70
CA SER A 357 -4.11 3.61 54.51
C SER A 357 -4.36 3.00 53.13
N LYS A 358 -5.57 3.20 52.58
CA LYS A 358 -5.92 2.73 51.23
C LYS A 358 -5.19 3.53 50.17
N ASN A 359 -5.09 4.84 50.33
CA ASN A 359 -4.37 5.71 49.40
C ASN A 359 -2.87 5.37 49.35
N GLU A 360 -2.23 5.17 50.51
CA GLU A 360 -0.83 4.72 50.61
C GLU A 360 -0.60 3.37 49.91
N ALA A 361 -1.46 2.38 50.16
CA ALA A 361 -1.42 1.10 49.45
C ALA A 361 -1.62 1.25 47.93
N GLY A 362 -2.45 2.21 47.52
CA GLY A 362 -2.71 2.58 46.13
C GLY A 362 -1.47 3.10 45.38
N ILE A 363 -0.54 3.78 46.05
CA ILE A 363 0.72 4.24 45.45
C ILE A 363 1.58 3.03 45.03
N LEU A 364 1.70 2.03 45.91
CA LEU A 364 2.44 0.80 45.61
C LEU A 364 1.73 -0.02 44.51
N LEU A 365 0.40 -0.09 44.55
CA LEU A 365 -0.42 -0.74 43.52
C LEU A 365 -0.22 -0.10 42.14
N LEU A 366 -0.15 1.22 42.07
CA LEU A 366 0.11 1.97 40.84
C LEU A 366 1.51 1.67 40.29
N ASN A 367 2.56 1.73 41.13
CA ASN A 367 3.93 1.41 40.71
C ASN A 367 4.03 -0.01 40.12
N ILE A 368 3.43 -1.01 40.78
CA ILE A 368 3.41 -2.40 40.28
C ILE A 368 2.59 -2.53 38.99
N THR A 369 1.41 -1.90 38.92
CA THR A 369 0.53 -1.97 37.73
C THR A 369 1.19 -1.31 36.51
N THR A 370 1.90 -0.20 36.69
CA THR A 370 2.71 0.43 35.63
C THR A 370 3.80 -0.53 35.13
N HIS A 371 4.49 -1.24 36.03
CA HIS A 371 5.50 -2.22 35.64
C HIS A 371 4.89 -3.47 34.97
N ILE A 372 3.68 -3.90 35.34
CA ILE A 372 2.90 -4.92 34.61
C ILE A 372 2.66 -4.47 33.16
N THR A 373 2.27 -3.21 32.95
CA THR A 373 2.08 -2.65 31.61
C THR A 373 3.40 -2.65 30.82
N TYR A 374 4.50 -2.19 31.42
CA TYR A 374 5.82 -2.21 30.78
C TYR A 374 6.28 -3.63 30.38
N HIS A 375 6.09 -4.64 31.25
CA HIS A 375 6.47 -6.02 30.94
C HIS A 375 5.63 -6.60 29.79
N ASN A 376 4.32 -6.37 29.79
CA ASN A 376 3.44 -6.79 28.68
C ASN A 376 3.81 -6.11 27.36
N ASP A 377 4.14 -4.82 27.39
CA ASP A 377 4.56 -4.08 26.20
C ASP A 377 5.92 -4.55 25.65
N ILE A 378 6.88 -4.91 26.51
CA ILE A 378 8.15 -5.51 26.09
C ILE A 378 7.91 -6.88 25.44
N ILE A 379 7.04 -7.72 26.01
CA ILE A 379 6.66 -9.01 25.39
C ILE A 379 6.05 -8.77 24.01
N LYS A 380 5.12 -7.81 23.89
CA LYS A 380 4.48 -7.46 22.61
C LYS A 380 5.48 -6.96 21.56
N LEU A 381 6.42 -6.08 21.93
CA LEU A 381 7.49 -5.63 21.04
C LEU A 381 8.36 -6.81 20.55
N ILE A 382 8.73 -7.74 21.45
CA ILE A 382 9.50 -8.94 21.10
C ILE A 382 8.72 -9.86 20.14
N ASP A 383 7.43 -10.07 20.41
CA ASP A 383 6.55 -10.89 19.56
C ASP A 383 6.35 -10.26 18.16
N GLU A 384 6.32 -8.93 18.05
CA GLU A 384 6.27 -8.20 16.77
C GLU A 384 7.63 -8.20 16.02
N LEU A 385 8.76 -8.26 16.72
CA LEU A 385 10.10 -8.29 16.14
C LEU A 385 10.50 -9.66 15.58
N THR A 386 10.05 -10.74 16.22
CA THR A 386 10.42 -12.11 15.88
C THR A 386 10.13 -12.49 14.41
N PRO A 387 8.93 -12.25 13.84
CA PRO A 387 8.67 -12.53 12.43
C PRO A 387 9.52 -11.63 11.50
N LYS A 388 9.68 -10.34 11.82
CA LYS A 388 10.47 -9.39 11.03
C LYS A 388 11.94 -9.79 10.92
N LEU A 389 12.53 -10.32 12.00
CA LEU A 389 13.90 -10.84 12.01
C LEU A 389 14.05 -12.10 11.13
N SER A 390 13.04 -12.97 11.09
CA SER A 390 13.03 -14.15 10.21
C SER A 390 12.86 -13.78 8.74
N GLU A 391 12.03 -12.77 8.46
CA GLU A 391 11.86 -12.19 7.12
C GLU A 391 13.16 -11.54 6.65
N LEU A 392 13.80 -10.73 7.50
CA LEU A 392 15.10 -10.11 7.22
C LEU A 392 16.18 -11.15 6.91
N ASP A 393 16.30 -12.20 7.74
CA ASP A 393 17.29 -13.27 7.53
C ASP A 393 17.05 -14.02 6.20
N THR A 394 15.80 -14.24 5.83
CA THR A 394 15.44 -14.93 4.57
C THR A 394 15.72 -14.05 3.35
N GLU A 395 15.20 -12.82 3.36
CA GLU A 395 15.28 -11.91 2.21
C GLU A 395 16.71 -11.41 1.99
N SER A 396 17.42 -11.08 3.08
CA SER A 396 18.80 -10.61 2.97
C SER A 396 19.78 -11.70 2.56
N LYS A 397 19.54 -12.98 2.89
CA LYS A 397 20.31 -14.10 2.34
C LYS A 397 20.08 -14.25 0.84
N SER A 398 18.81 -14.34 0.41
CA SER A 398 18.50 -14.44 -1.02
C SER A 398 19.08 -13.28 -1.81
N LEU A 399 18.96 -12.04 -1.32
CA LEU A 399 19.52 -10.87 -1.99
C LEU A 399 21.07 -10.86 -2.01
N LEU A 400 21.73 -11.43 -1.00
CA LEU A 400 23.19 -11.60 -1.01
C LEU A 400 23.66 -12.72 -1.93
N ASP A 401 22.89 -13.80 -2.06
CA ASP A 401 23.16 -14.91 -2.98
C ASP A 401 22.96 -14.43 -4.43
N ASP A 402 21.82 -13.78 -4.74
CA ASP A 402 21.53 -13.21 -6.07
C ASP A 402 22.56 -12.13 -6.47
N ALA A 403 23.02 -11.31 -5.52
CA ALA A 403 24.10 -10.36 -5.75
C ALA A 403 25.45 -11.08 -6.00
N GLY A 404 25.77 -12.11 -5.21
CA GLY A 404 27.00 -12.90 -5.36
C GLY A 404 27.11 -13.61 -6.72
N ASP A 405 25.98 -14.07 -7.26
CA ASP A 405 25.89 -14.73 -8.57
C ASP A 405 25.83 -13.75 -9.76
N TYR A 406 25.66 -12.44 -9.52
CA TYR A 406 25.48 -11.43 -10.57
C TYR A 406 26.49 -10.28 -10.47
N GLU A 407 27.58 -10.35 -11.25
CA GLU A 407 28.65 -9.36 -11.26
C GLU A 407 28.23 -8.00 -11.86
N SER A 408 27.70 -7.10 -11.05
CA SER A 408 27.37 -5.72 -11.44
C SER A 408 27.76 -4.69 -10.39
N GLY A 409 27.97 -3.43 -10.82
CA GLY A 409 28.30 -2.35 -9.88
C GLY A 409 27.17 -2.08 -8.87
N VAL A 410 25.92 -2.31 -9.30
CA VAL A 410 24.74 -2.31 -8.43
C VAL A 410 24.84 -3.43 -7.39
N SER A 411 25.14 -4.66 -7.82
CA SER A 411 25.34 -5.82 -6.94
C SER A 411 26.48 -5.58 -5.93
N ASP A 412 27.66 -5.13 -6.38
CA ASP A 412 28.81 -4.88 -5.49
C ASP A 412 28.44 -3.91 -4.35
N GLN A 413 27.70 -2.85 -4.68
CA GLN A 413 27.27 -1.83 -3.74
C GLN A 413 26.17 -2.34 -2.80
N ILE A 414 25.18 -3.06 -3.33
CA ILE A 414 24.13 -3.70 -2.53
C ILE A 414 24.75 -4.69 -1.55
N MET A 415 25.61 -5.58 -2.05
CA MET A 415 26.35 -6.55 -1.26
C MET A 415 27.24 -5.89 -0.20
N GLY A 416 27.99 -4.84 -0.56
CA GLY A 416 28.86 -4.10 0.34
C GLY A 416 28.10 -3.42 1.48
N SER A 417 27.08 -2.62 1.14
CA SER A 417 26.24 -1.91 2.11
C SER A 417 25.44 -2.88 3.00
N LEU A 418 24.79 -3.88 2.40
CA LEU A 418 24.00 -4.89 3.13
C LEU A 418 24.86 -5.71 4.09
N LYS A 419 26.05 -6.16 3.68
CA LYS A 419 27.01 -6.86 4.55
C LYS A 419 27.55 -5.98 5.70
N ILE A 420 27.45 -4.66 5.62
CA ILE A 420 27.78 -3.76 6.73
C ILE A 420 26.57 -3.66 7.67
N GLN A 421 25.40 -3.31 7.13
CA GLN A 421 24.18 -3.10 7.90
C GLN A 421 23.73 -4.37 8.66
N LEU A 422 23.84 -5.56 8.05
CA LEU A 422 23.45 -6.83 8.70
C LEU A 422 24.31 -7.14 9.92
N LYS A 423 25.59 -6.74 9.93
CA LYS A 423 26.47 -6.91 11.10
C LYS A 423 26.08 -6.00 12.26
N SER A 424 25.34 -4.93 11.98
CA SER A 424 24.80 -4.00 12.99
C SER A 424 23.42 -4.41 13.51
N ILE A 425 22.87 -5.55 13.07
CA ILE A 425 21.64 -6.13 13.62
C ILE A 425 22.00 -7.43 14.35
N GLN A 426 21.78 -7.45 15.66
CA GLN A 426 21.88 -8.67 16.45
C GLN A 426 20.73 -9.62 16.10
N THR A 427 21.02 -10.70 15.39
CA THR A 427 20.06 -11.78 15.05
C THR A 427 19.82 -12.76 16.21
N VAL A 428 20.11 -12.37 17.45
CA VAL A 428 20.01 -13.24 18.63
C VAL A 428 18.55 -13.44 19.01
N THR A 429 18.18 -14.67 19.34
CA THR A 429 16.80 -15.02 19.68
C THR A 429 16.39 -14.44 21.04
N PHE A 430 15.35 -13.60 21.04
CA PHE A 430 14.78 -12.95 22.24
C PHE A 430 14.11 -13.91 23.23
N THR A 431 14.12 -15.21 22.97
CA THR A 431 13.44 -16.24 23.76
C THR A 431 13.76 -16.15 25.25
N GLY A 432 15.04 -16.05 25.63
CA GLY A 432 15.45 -15.94 27.03
C GLY A 432 15.02 -14.62 27.71
N VAL A 433 15.03 -13.50 26.97
CA VAL A 433 14.54 -12.20 27.47
C VAL A 433 13.02 -12.29 27.69
N ARG A 434 12.28 -12.82 26.72
CA ARG A 434 10.82 -12.97 26.76
C ARG A 434 10.35 -13.90 27.87
N GLU A 435 11.00 -15.05 28.02
CA GLU A 435 10.73 -16.01 29.11
C GLU A 435 10.92 -15.32 30.47
N LYS A 436 12.04 -14.63 30.67
CA LYS A 436 12.35 -13.98 31.93
C LYS A 436 11.41 -12.80 32.27
N ILE A 437 11.03 -11.99 31.27
CA ILE A 437 10.00 -10.95 31.43
C ILE A 437 8.63 -11.58 31.75
N SER A 438 8.32 -12.77 31.22
CA SER A 438 7.10 -13.51 31.57
C SER A 438 7.13 -14.07 33.00
N GLU A 439 8.28 -14.56 33.48
CA GLU A 439 8.47 -14.94 34.89
C GLU A 439 8.25 -13.75 35.84
N ASN A 440 8.86 -12.60 35.53
CA ASN A 440 8.71 -11.36 36.28
C ASN A 440 7.24 -10.88 36.32
N LEU A 441 6.52 -10.98 35.20
CA LEU A 441 5.10 -10.61 35.10
C LEU A 441 4.23 -11.40 36.10
N ASN A 442 4.43 -12.72 36.18
CA ASN A 442 3.72 -13.57 37.15
C ASN A 442 3.95 -13.13 38.62
N ARG A 443 5.15 -12.61 38.94
CA ARG A 443 5.47 -12.08 40.28
C ARG A 443 4.77 -10.75 40.55
N LEU A 444 4.77 -9.84 39.56
CA LEU A 444 4.07 -8.56 39.67
C LEU A 444 2.57 -8.75 39.85
N GLU A 445 1.94 -9.68 39.12
CA GLU A 445 0.53 -10.01 39.27
C GLU A 445 0.21 -10.60 40.66
N ALA A 446 1.09 -11.44 41.20
CA ALA A 446 0.93 -11.96 42.56
C ALA A 446 0.96 -10.83 43.61
N TRP A 447 1.95 -9.94 43.55
CA TRP A 447 2.04 -8.79 44.47
C TRP A 447 0.87 -7.81 44.32
N LYS A 448 0.45 -7.54 43.07
CA LYS A 448 -0.75 -6.73 42.77
C LYS A 448 -1.98 -7.30 43.49
N LYS A 449 -2.25 -8.60 43.32
CA LYS A 449 -3.39 -9.29 43.91
C LYS A 449 -3.42 -9.21 45.44
N THR A 450 -2.25 -9.29 46.10
CA THR A 450 -2.14 -9.11 47.56
C THR A 450 -2.55 -7.69 47.98
N ILE A 451 -2.10 -6.66 47.27
CA ILE A 451 -2.43 -5.26 47.59
C ILE A 451 -3.90 -4.95 47.32
N GLU A 452 -4.47 -5.49 46.24
CA GLU A 452 -5.91 -5.42 45.96
C GLU A 452 -6.72 -6.09 47.08
N SER A 453 -6.31 -7.29 47.53
CA SER A 453 -6.97 -8.01 48.63
C SER A 453 -6.96 -7.23 49.95
N PHE A 454 -5.87 -6.52 50.25
CA PHE A 454 -5.82 -5.62 51.42
C PHE A 454 -6.70 -4.38 51.25
N SER A 455 -6.71 -3.79 50.05
CA SER A 455 -7.56 -2.63 49.70
C SER A 455 -9.05 -2.94 49.85
N ASP A 456 -9.47 -4.14 49.49
CA ASP A 456 -10.83 -4.68 49.69
C ASP A 456 -11.23 -4.77 51.17
N VAL A 457 -10.27 -5.05 52.07
CA VAL A 457 -10.50 -5.11 53.52
C VAL A 457 -10.66 -3.70 54.09
N LEU A 458 -9.83 -2.76 53.65
CA LEU A 458 -9.96 -1.33 54.01
C LEU A 458 -11.29 -0.73 53.52
N ASP A 459 -11.78 -1.12 52.33
CA ASP A 459 -13.09 -0.67 51.83
C ASP A 459 -14.26 -1.24 52.65
N LYS A 460 -14.15 -2.47 53.15
CA LYS A 460 -15.14 -3.06 54.06
C LYS A 460 -15.13 -2.34 55.42
N ALA A 461 -13.94 -2.01 55.94
CA ALA A 461 -13.80 -1.25 57.17
C ALA A 461 -14.35 0.18 57.04
N SER A 462 -14.07 0.89 55.95
CA SER A 462 -14.60 2.23 55.67
C SER A 462 -16.14 2.24 55.65
N LYS A 463 -16.77 1.27 54.97
CA LYS A 463 -18.24 1.09 54.95
C LYS A 463 -18.82 0.73 56.32
N GLY A 464 -18.07 -0.03 57.13
CA GLY A 464 -18.42 -0.34 58.51
C GLY A 464 -18.44 0.90 59.41
N LEU A 465 -17.39 1.72 59.31
CA LEU A 465 -17.27 3.00 60.03
C LEU A 465 -18.38 3.99 59.61
N ASP A 466 -18.66 4.14 58.31
CA ASP A 466 -19.80 4.93 57.81
C ASP A 466 -21.14 4.46 58.40
N SER A 467 -21.31 3.14 58.60
CA SER A 467 -22.52 2.57 59.17
C SER A 467 -22.63 2.87 60.67
N ALA A 468 -21.52 2.79 61.41
CA ALA A 468 -21.46 3.18 62.82
C ALA A 468 -21.70 4.68 63.04
N ILE A 469 -21.15 5.55 62.17
CA ILE A 469 -21.39 7.00 62.17
C ILE A 469 -22.89 7.30 61.96
N LYS A 470 -23.55 6.58 61.02
CA LYS A 470 -24.99 6.71 60.78
C LYS A 470 -25.84 6.18 61.94
N GLU A 471 -25.42 5.11 62.61
CA GLU A 471 -26.10 4.61 63.81
C GLU A 471 -25.99 5.63 64.96
N ALA A 472 -24.80 6.17 65.22
CA ALA A 472 -24.57 7.20 66.25
C ALA A 472 -25.39 8.48 66.00
N ASN A 473 -25.43 8.98 64.75
CA ASN A 473 -26.27 10.13 64.40
C ASN A 473 -27.77 9.84 64.58
N ALA A 474 -28.24 8.65 64.20
CA ALA A 474 -29.65 8.29 64.38
C ALA A 474 -30.06 8.16 65.86
N VAL A 475 -29.15 7.73 66.74
CA VAL A 475 -29.35 7.74 68.21
C VAL A 475 -29.40 9.19 68.73
N LYS A 476 -28.58 10.08 68.16
CA LYS A 476 -28.53 11.50 68.53
C LYS A 476 -29.85 12.23 68.22
N GLU A 477 -30.40 11.98 67.03
CA GLU A 477 -31.72 12.50 66.62
C GLU A 477 -32.86 11.88 67.45
N LYS A 478 -32.80 10.57 67.73
CA LYS A 478 -33.86 9.84 68.43
C LYS A 478 -33.31 8.92 69.54
N PRO A 479 -33.10 9.44 70.75
CA PRO A 479 -32.53 8.67 71.86
C PRO A 479 -33.37 7.47 72.32
N PHE A 480 -34.67 7.43 71.97
CA PHE A 480 -35.61 6.38 72.36
C PHE A 480 -35.57 5.14 71.44
N ASP A 481 -35.36 5.34 70.13
CA ASP A 481 -35.60 4.31 69.11
C ASP A 481 -34.43 3.33 68.94
N LYS A 482 -33.22 3.72 69.36
CA LYS A 482 -31.95 3.03 69.05
C LYS A 482 -30.93 3.17 70.17
N THR A 483 -30.05 2.18 70.30
CA THR A 483 -28.88 2.20 71.20
C THR A 483 -27.59 2.31 70.40
N TYR A 484 -26.66 3.16 70.87
CA TYR A 484 -25.33 3.26 70.27
C TYR A 484 -24.46 2.04 70.67
N LYS A 485 -23.70 1.48 69.71
CA LYS A 485 -22.93 0.23 69.90
C LYS A 485 -21.43 0.33 69.65
N GLY A 486 -20.95 1.47 69.12
CA GLY A 486 -19.57 1.60 68.67
C GLY A 486 -19.28 0.82 67.38
N PHE A 487 -18.03 0.41 67.21
CA PHE A 487 -17.55 -0.33 66.06
C PHE A 487 -16.46 -1.35 66.44
N ASP A 488 -16.70 -2.62 66.15
CA ASP A 488 -15.82 -3.76 66.46
C ASP A 488 -15.16 -4.39 65.23
N GLY A 489 -15.69 -4.11 64.02
CA GLY A 489 -15.30 -4.75 62.75
C GLY A 489 -13.89 -4.46 62.22
N TYR A 490 -13.05 -3.70 62.92
CA TYR A 490 -11.72 -3.28 62.44
C TYR A 490 -10.64 -4.36 62.55
N GLN A 491 -10.84 -5.40 63.36
CA GLN A 491 -9.83 -6.45 63.61
C GLN A 491 -9.34 -7.15 62.33
N ALA A 492 -10.18 -7.22 61.30
CA ALA A 492 -9.83 -7.77 59.99
C ALA A 492 -8.74 -6.97 59.27
N VAL A 493 -8.66 -5.64 59.47
CA VAL A 493 -7.65 -4.77 58.84
C VAL A 493 -6.26 -5.13 59.34
N SER A 494 -6.07 -5.19 60.65
CA SER A 494 -4.77 -5.50 61.27
C SER A 494 -4.32 -6.94 60.98
N GLY A 495 -5.26 -7.89 60.87
CA GLY A 495 -4.98 -9.24 60.36
C GLY A 495 -4.49 -9.20 58.90
N SER A 496 -5.24 -8.57 58.01
CA SER A 496 -4.92 -8.49 56.58
C SER A 496 -3.64 -7.69 56.30
N PHE A 497 -3.29 -6.71 57.12
CA PHE A 497 -2.06 -5.95 57.01
C PHE A 497 -0.82 -6.80 57.35
N ASN A 498 -0.92 -7.68 58.34
CA ASN A 498 0.17 -8.63 58.63
C ASN A 498 0.36 -9.65 57.49
N SER A 499 -0.73 -10.10 56.85
CA SER A 499 -0.65 -10.92 55.63
C SER A 499 0.01 -10.15 54.47
N LEU A 500 -0.38 -8.88 54.23
CA LEU A 500 0.25 -8.03 53.22
C LEU A 500 1.77 -7.89 53.42
N ILE A 501 2.22 -7.68 54.67
CA ILE A 501 3.66 -7.59 54.98
C ILE A 501 4.39 -8.90 54.65
N ALA A 502 3.79 -10.05 54.97
CA ALA A 502 4.37 -11.36 54.70
C ALA A 502 4.42 -11.68 53.19
N ASP A 503 3.32 -11.47 52.48
CA ASP A 503 3.18 -11.77 51.06
C ASP A 503 4.04 -10.81 50.17
N LEU A 504 4.32 -9.60 50.66
CA LEU A 504 5.25 -8.66 50.02
C LEU A 504 6.68 -8.74 50.60
N ALA A 505 7.05 -9.78 51.36
CA ALA A 505 8.41 -9.88 51.94
C ALA A 505 9.52 -9.82 50.87
N ASP A 506 9.30 -10.47 49.73
CA ASP A 506 10.25 -10.59 48.62
C ASP A 506 10.29 -9.37 47.68
N LEU A 507 9.35 -8.43 47.79
CA LEU A 507 9.39 -7.18 47.02
C LEU A 507 10.45 -6.23 47.62
N LYS A 508 11.64 -6.15 47.00
CA LYS A 508 12.82 -5.43 47.51
C LYS A 508 13.37 -4.47 46.45
N SER A 509 14.59 -3.94 46.62
CA SER A 509 15.30 -3.28 45.51
C SER A 509 15.71 -4.33 44.47
N ILE A 510 15.91 -3.93 43.22
CA ILE A 510 16.16 -4.88 42.12
C ILE A 510 17.45 -5.69 42.35
N ASP A 511 18.50 -5.08 42.89
CA ASP A 511 19.73 -5.80 43.29
C ASP A 511 19.50 -6.87 44.38
N GLU A 512 18.52 -6.67 45.26
CA GLU A 512 18.15 -7.62 46.32
C GLU A 512 17.14 -8.69 45.87
N MET A 513 16.59 -8.59 44.65
CA MET A 513 15.66 -9.56 44.06
C MET A 513 16.32 -10.53 43.06
N LYS A 514 17.64 -10.38 42.85
CA LYS A 514 18.43 -11.20 41.92
C LYS A 514 18.25 -12.71 42.16
N GLY A 515 17.98 -13.45 41.08
CA GLY A 515 17.74 -14.89 41.04
C GLY A 515 16.27 -15.31 41.04
N TYR A 516 15.31 -14.42 41.32
CA TYR A 516 13.87 -14.72 41.23
C TYR A 516 13.02 -13.59 40.64
N PHE A 517 13.53 -12.36 40.61
CA PHE A 517 13.04 -11.28 39.76
C PHE A 517 14.26 -10.54 39.22
N ASP A 518 14.55 -10.69 37.92
CA ASP A 518 15.74 -10.14 37.28
C ASP A 518 15.35 -9.40 36.01
N ILE A 519 15.86 -8.19 35.81
CA ILE A 519 15.82 -7.54 34.49
C ILE A 519 16.85 -8.25 33.60
N PRO A 520 16.47 -8.78 32.42
CA PRO A 520 17.44 -9.34 31.48
C PRO A 520 18.45 -8.29 31.02
N GLU A 521 19.74 -8.63 31.08
CA GLU A 521 20.77 -7.82 30.44
C GLU A 521 20.61 -7.92 28.92
N TYR A 522 20.35 -6.78 28.27
CA TYR A 522 20.24 -6.67 26.83
C TYR A 522 20.93 -5.40 26.33
N THR A 523 22.15 -5.57 25.82
CA THR A 523 22.98 -4.50 25.28
C THR A 523 22.96 -4.55 23.76
N LEU A 524 22.57 -3.44 23.14
CA LEU A 524 22.59 -3.30 21.69
C LEU A 524 24.01 -3.01 21.18
N GLU A 525 24.33 -3.60 20.04
CA GLU A 525 25.51 -3.27 19.24
C GLU A 525 25.03 -2.81 17.84
N PRO A 526 25.32 -1.57 17.42
CA PRO A 526 25.91 -0.48 18.21
C PRO A 526 24.99 -0.04 19.37
N GLU A 527 25.57 0.58 20.39
CA GLU A 527 24.82 1.13 21.53
C GLU A 527 23.77 2.17 21.09
N VAL A 528 22.80 2.46 21.96
CA VAL A 528 21.78 3.48 21.71
C VAL A 528 22.41 4.87 21.74
N ASN A 529 22.30 5.62 20.65
CA ASN A 529 22.83 6.98 20.58
C ASN A 529 21.82 8.05 21.08
N ASP A 530 22.28 9.29 21.26
CA ASP A 530 21.48 10.39 21.81
C ASP A 530 20.18 10.68 21.04
N GLU A 531 20.17 10.52 19.71
CA GLU A 531 18.98 10.76 18.89
C GLU A 531 18.01 9.56 18.91
N GLU A 532 18.53 8.33 18.94
CA GLU A 532 17.71 7.13 19.23
C GLU A 532 17.06 7.23 20.61
N LEU A 533 17.78 7.76 21.60
CA LEU A 533 17.25 7.99 22.96
C LEU A 533 16.18 9.10 22.99
N LYS A 534 16.34 10.18 22.22
CA LYS A 534 15.28 11.19 22.02
C LYS A 534 14.04 10.60 21.35
N ALA A 535 14.22 9.80 20.30
CA ALA A 535 13.12 9.11 19.62
C ALA A 535 12.37 8.16 20.57
N PHE A 536 13.11 7.37 21.36
CA PHE A 536 12.53 6.55 22.44
C PHE A 536 11.75 7.40 23.45
N ASN A 537 12.28 8.53 23.92
CA ASN A 537 11.58 9.39 24.87
C ASN A 537 10.30 10.00 24.28
N LYS A 538 10.31 10.42 23.01
CA LYS A 538 9.13 10.90 22.27
C LYS A 538 8.06 9.80 22.16
N TRP A 539 8.46 8.58 21.77
CA TRP A 539 7.60 7.39 21.73
C TRP A 539 7.01 7.04 23.10
N PHE A 540 7.86 7.00 24.14
CA PHE A 540 7.50 6.64 25.51
C PHE A 540 6.50 7.65 26.11
N ASN A 541 6.78 8.95 25.99
CA ASN A 541 5.91 10.02 26.49
C ASN A 541 4.55 10.03 25.79
N LYS A 542 4.54 9.79 24.46
CA LYS A 542 3.29 9.65 23.71
C LYS A 542 2.49 8.42 24.17
N LYS A 543 3.16 7.27 24.35
CA LYS A 543 2.52 6.00 24.70
C LYS A 543 1.96 5.94 26.13
N TYR A 544 2.73 6.40 27.12
CA TYR A 544 2.39 6.24 28.53
C TYR A 544 1.86 7.51 29.21
N HIS A 545 2.06 8.69 28.62
CA HIS A 545 1.62 9.97 29.19
C HIS A 545 0.69 10.77 28.28
N GLY A 546 0.51 10.36 27.01
CA GLY A 546 -0.32 11.08 26.03
C GLY A 546 0.25 12.45 25.64
N ILE A 547 1.53 12.70 25.92
CA ILE A 547 2.20 13.97 25.65
C ILE A 547 2.86 13.88 24.27
N ASP A 548 2.27 14.53 23.27
CA ASP A 548 3.02 14.92 22.06
C ASP A 548 3.95 16.08 22.44
N SER A 549 5.23 15.75 22.66
CA SER A 549 6.27 16.70 23.04
C SER A 549 6.53 17.71 21.91
N LYS A 550 5.99 18.92 22.05
CA LYS A 550 6.35 20.10 21.25
C LYS A 550 7.66 20.74 21.71
N GLU A 551 8.69 19.93 21.94
CA GLU A 551 10.04 20.44 22.14
C GLU A 551 10.64 20.81 20.77
N GLU A 552 11.55 21.79 20.76
CA GLU A 552 11.98 22.47 19.55
C GLU A 552 12.54 21.50 18.50
N ALA A 553 11.85 21.42 17.36
CA ALA A 553 12.29 20.68 16.19
C ALA A 553 13.72 21.10 15.85
N ALA A 554 14.66 20.15 15.91
CA ALA A 554 16.05 20.41 15.58
C ALA A 554 16.13 20.94 14.13
N SER A 555 17.16 21.74 13.83
CA SER A 555 17.34 22.38 12.51
C SER A 555 17.18 21.41 11.32
N ASN A 556 17.47 20.13 11.54
CA ASN A 556 17.44 19.06 10.54
C ASN A 556 16.02 18.53 10.26
N GLU A 557 15.09 18.60 11.23
CA GLU A 557 13.70 18.12 11.07
C GLU A 557 12.93 19.06 10.10
N LYS A 558 13.22 20.36 10.13
CA LYS A 558 12.68 21.33 9.15
C LYS A 558 13.20 21.10 7.73
N GLU A 559 14.48 20.76 7.58
CA GLU A 559 15.04 20.43 6.25
C GLU A 559 14.49 19.10 5.70
N LEU A 560 14.18 18.14 6.59
CA LEU A 560 13.49 16.91 6.22
C LEU A 560 12.06 17.18 5.74
N GLU A 561 11.31 18.02 6.46
CA GLU A 561 9.93 18.41 6.10
C GLU A 561 9.92 19.12 4.73
N GLU A 562 10.79 20.12 4.53
CA GLU A 562 10.90 20.87 3.27
C GLU A 562 11.29 19.98 2.08
N VAL A 563 12.19 18.99 2.26
CA VAL A 563 12.54 18.03 1.22
C VAL A 563 11.40 17.03 0.96
N ARG A 564 10.63 16.63 1.98
CA ARG A 564 9.44 15.77 1.80
C ARG A 564 8.32 16.50 1.07
N GLU A 565 8.01 17.73 1.46
CA GLU A 565 7.02 18.57 0.78
C GLU A 565 7.41 18.78 -0.69
N GLY A 566 8.66 19.16 -0.98
CA GLY A 566 9.11 19.38 -2.36
C GLY A 566 9.08 18.13 -3.25
N VAL A 567 9.39 16.95 -2.69
CA VAL A 567 9.27 15.67 -3.41
C VAL A 567 7.81 15.22 -3.56
N GLY A 568 6.97 15.46 -2.55
CA GLY A 568 5.53 15.22 -2.61
C GLY A 568 4.83 16.10 -3.65
N ASP A 569 5.18 17.38 -3.71
CA ASP A 569 4.71 18.33 -4.74
C ASP A 569 5.17 17.92 -6.14
N PHE A 570 6.40 17.43 -6.29
CA PHE A 570 6.89 16.89 -7.56
C PHE A 570 6.15 15.62 -7.97
N ALA A 571 5.93 14.68 -7.05
CA ALA A 571 5.14 13.47 -7.31
C ALA A 571 3.68 13.80 -7.67
N ASN A 572 3.09 14.79 -6.99
CA ASN A 572 1.78 15.34 -7.34
C ASN A 572 1.78 16.03 -8.71
N GLU A 573 2.83 16.78 -9.08
CA GLU A 573 2.92 17.36 -10.43
C GLU A 573 2.98 16.27 -11.49
N VAL A 574 3.83 15.25 -11.32
CA VAL A 574 3.95 14.10 -12.24
C VAL A 574 2.63 13.33 -12.34
N GLY A 575 2.00 13.00 -11.21
CA GLY A 575 0.71 12.30 -11.17
C GLY A 575 -0.45 13.09 -11.80
N GLN A 576 -0.39 14.43 -11.78
CA GLN A 576 -1.38 15.32 -12.39
C GLN A 576 -1.12 15.64 -13.87
N GLN A 577 -0.03 15.15 -14.48
CA GLN A 577 0.25 15.33 -15.92
C GLN A 577 -0.71 14.49 -16.77
N GLY A 578 -1.90 15.04 -16.99
CA GLY A 578 -3.02 14.45 -17.72
C GLY A 578 -4.38 14.95 -17.23
N LYS A 579 -4.49 15.41 -15.97
CA LYS A 579 -5.74 15.94 -15.39
C LYS A 579 -6.01 17.42 -15.72
N LYS A 580 -5.00 18.21 -16.08
CA LYS A 580 -5.12 19.67 -16.26
C LYS A 580 -5.81 20.12 -17.55
N GLU A 581 -6.14 19.19 -18.43
CA GLU A 581 -6.84 19.44 -19.71
C GLU A 581 -8.07 18.53 -19.87
N GLU A 582 -8.80 18.25 -18.78
CA GLU A 582 -10.17 17.73 -18.84
C GLU A 582 -11.14 18.79 -19.40
N THR A 583 -11.00 19.08 -20.69
CA THR A 583 -12.12 19.54 -21.49
C THR A 583 -13.01 18.33 -21.78
N THR A 584 -14.33 18.50 -21.68
CA THR A 584 -15.32 17.45 -21.97
C THR A 584 -15.56 17.28 -23.48
N GLU A 585 -14.66 17.83 -24.30
CA GLU A 585 -14.73 17.81 -25.76
C GLU A 585 -14.09 16.51 -26.28
N ILE A 586 -14.88 15.74 -27.02
CA ILE A 586 -14.40 14.55 -27.73
C ILE A 586 -13.60 15.05 -28.94
N ASP A 587 -12.30 14.72 -28.99
CA ASP A 587 -11.43 15.10 -30.10
C ASP A 587 -11.88 14.44 -31.41
N GLY A 588 -12.27 15.26 -32.39
CA GLY A 588 -12.58 14.81 -33.75
C GLY A 588 -12.67 16.01 -34.69
N ILE A 589 -12.07 15.92 -35.88
CA ILE A 589 -11.95 17.06 -36.81
C ILE A 589 -13.30 17.43 -37.44
N GLY A 590 -14.08 18.30 -36.77
CA GLY A 590 -15.18 19.07 -37.38
C GLY A 590 -16.33 18.27 -37.99
N GLY A 591 -16.45 16.98 -37.68
CA GLY A 591 -17.60 16.15 -38.04
C GLY A 591 -18.86 16.53 -37.25
N SER A 592 -20.03 16.03 -37.67
CA SER A 592 -21.27 16.28 -36.92
C SER A 592 -21.16 15.71 -35.51
N LEU A 593 -21.45 16.53 -34.50
CA LEU A 593 -21.56 16.11 -33.10
C LEU A 593 -22.79 15.22 -32.86
N GLU A 594 -23.72 15.13 -33.82
CA GLU A 594 -24.81 14.17 -33.76
C GLU A 594 -24.24 12.74 -33.88
N ASN A 595 -24.58 11.89 -32.90
CA ASN A 595 -24.26 10.46 -32.84
C ASN A 595 -22.79 10.07 -32.61
N ILE A 596 -21.89 10.98 -32.23
CA ILE A 596 -20.50 10.61 -31.91
C ILE A 596 -20.42 9.53 -30.81
N VAL A 597 -21.24 9.62 -29.77
CA VAL A 597 -21.34 8.61 -28.69
C VAL A 597 -21.79 7.24 -29.23
N ASP A 598 -22.73 7.20 -30.17
CA ASP A 598 -23.20 5.97 -30.81
C ASP A 598 -22.13 5.36 -31.72
N ARG A 599 -21.32 6.19 -32.41
CA ARG A 599 -20.14 5.73 -33.16
C ARG A 599 -19.11 5.06 -32.24
N TYR A 600 -18.82 5.65 -31.07
CA TYR A 600 -17.92 5.05 -30.07
C TYR A 600 -18.44 3.70 -29.53
N PHE A 601 -19.75 3.57 -29.25
CA PHE A 601 -20.34 2.28 -28.85
C PHE A 601 -20.32 1.20 -29.95
N LYS A 602 -20.15 1.60 -31.22
CA LYS A 602 -20.00 0.69 -32.38
C LYS A 602 -18.54 0.33 -32.69
N LEU A 603 -17.57 0.74 -31.86
CA LEU A 603 -16.16 0.38 -32.04
C LEU A 603 -15.87 -1.08 -31.62
N PRO A 604 -15.07 -1.83 -32.40
CA PRO A 604 -14.64 -3.20 -32.07
C PRO A 604 -14.14 -3.41 -30.64
N SER A 605 -13.34 -2.48 -30.07
CA SER A 605 -12.82 -2.63 -28.70
C SER A 605 -13.88 -2.46 -27.60
N LYS A 606 -14.98 -1.75 -27.88
CA LYS A 606 -16.06 -1.49 -26.91
C LYS A 606 -17.19 -2.53 -27.02
N ARG A 607 -17.52 -2.96 -28.25
CA ARG A 607 -18.57 -3.96 -28.54
C ARG A 607 -18.06 -5.40 -28.52
N GLY A 608 -16.74 -5.59 -28.63
CA GLY A 608 -16.12 -6.89 -28.89
C GLY A 608 -16.22 -7.29 -30.36
N ALA A 609 -15.39 -8.26 -30.75
CA ALA A 609 -15.38 -8.80 -32.10
C ALA A 609 -16.75 -9.38 -32.49
N THR A 610 -17.22 -9.06 -33.70
CA THR A 610 -18.34 -9.78 -34.31
C THR A 610 -17.81 -11.14 -34.75
N SER A 611 -17.88 -12.12 -33.84
CA SER A 611 -17.34 -13.45 -34.09
C SER A 611 -18.02 -14.10 -35.30
N SER A 612 -17.19 -14.66 -36.18
CA SER A 612 -17.69 -15.52 -37.25
C SER A 612 -18.27 -16.82 -36.72
N ASP A 613 -18.29 -17.13 -35.41
CA ASP A 613 -18.92 -18.33 -34.83
C ASP A 613 -20.31 -18.62 -35.41
N ALA A 614 -21.14 -17.61 -35.69
CA ALA A 614 -22.45 -17.79 -36.31
C ALA A 614 -22.37 -18.17 -37.79
N ALA A 615 -21.44 -17.57 -38.54
CA ALA A 615 -21.16 -17.92 -39.94
C ALA A 615 -20.45 -19.28 -40.04
N LEU A 616 -19.52 -19.60 -39.14
CA LEU A 616 -18.87 -20.89 -38.95
C LEU A 616 -19.81 -21.96 -38.38
N LEU A 617 -20.89 -21.59 -37.68
CA LEU A 617 -22.00 -22.48 -37.33
C LEU A 617 -22.98 -22.64 -38.50
N ALA A 618 -23.05 -21.72 -39.46
CA ALA A 618 -23.89 -21.83 -40.65
C ALA A 618 -23.20 -22.61 -41.78
N ILE A 619 -21.93 -22.28 -42.07
CA ILE A 619 -20.95 -23.09 -42.81
C ILE A 619 -20.82 -24.41 -42.09
N GLY A 620 -20.62 -24.38 -40.78
CA GLY A 620 -20.65 -25.54 -39.90
C GLY A 620 -21.87 -26.38 -40.17
N LYS A 621 -23.10 -25.84 -40.08
CA LYS A 621 -24.39 -26.52 -40.37
C LYS A 621 -24.50 -27.05 -41.79
N ALA A 622 -24.03 -26.32 -42.80
CA ALA A 622 -23.96 -26.76 -44.19
C ALA A 622 -22.94 -27.91 -44.38
N ILE A 623 -21.91 -27.93 -43.53
CA ILE A 623 -20.87 -28.97 -43.37
C ILE A 623 -21.24 -29.93 -42.20
N LEU A 624 -22.40 -29.81 -41.53
CA LEU A 624 -22.83 -30.61 -40.35
C LEU A 624 -23.99 -31.54 -40.65
N GLU A 625 -24.43 -31.50 -41.90
CA GLU A 625 -24.63 -32.73 -42.66
C GLU A 625 -23.30 -33.55 -42.82
N SER A 626 -22.17 -33.12 -42.21
CA SER A 626 -20.85 -33.81 -42.08
C SER A 626 -19.88 -33.40 -40.88
N GLU A 627 -20.37 -33.06 -39.67
CA GLU A 627 -19.66 -32.98 -38.32
C GLU A 627 -18.80 -31.74 -37.81
N GLN A 628 -18.29 -31.74 -36.54
CA GLN A 628 -18.32 -30.64 -35.49
C GLN A 628 -16.98 -30.41 -34.68
N ASN A 629 -16.70 -29.42 -33.77
CA ASN A 629 -16.73 -27.91 -33.71
C ASN A 629 -16.07 -27.31 -32.39
N ARG A 630 -15.71 -25.99 -32.32
CA ARG A 630 -15.33 -25.06 -31.17
C ARG A 630 -14.00 -25.21 -30.36
N VAL A 631 -13.51 -24.23 -29.52
CA VAL A 631 -13.11 -22.77 -29.58
C VAL A 631 -12.44 -22.31 -28.22
N VAL A 632 -11.74 -21.15 -28.15
CA VAL A 632 -10.72 -20.68 -27.15
C VAL A 632 -11.19 -19.57 -26.13
N SER A 633 -10.36 -19.15 -25.14
CA SER A 633 -10.64 -18.18 -24.03
C SER A 633 -9.71 -16.94 -23.95
N LEU A 634 -10.08 -15.95 -23.11
CA LEU A 634 -9.62 -14.52 -23.07
C LEU A 634 -8.48 -14.13 -22.07
N SER A 635 -8.05 -12.86 -22.14
CA SER A 635 -6.80 -12.23 -21.60
C SER A 635 -7.03 -11.20 -20.44
N PRO A 636 -6.04 -10.83 -19.59
CA PRO A 636 -6.30 -10.29 -18.24
C PRO A 636 -5.95 -8.80 -17.95
N PHE A 637 -6.25 -7.85 -18.84
CA PHE A 637 -5.86 -6.42 -18.65
C PHE A 637 -6.95 -5.47 -18.09
N ASP A 638 -8.13 -5.98 -17.72
CA ASP A 638 -9.20 -5.15 -17.18
C ASP A 638 -9.05 -4.89 -15.66
N LYS A 639 -8.26 -3.87 -15.30
CA LYS A 639 -8.43 -3.13 -14.03
C LYS A 639 -8.20 -1.63 -14.22
N PRO A 640 -9.08 -0.75 -13.68
CA PRO A 640 -8.89 0.69 -13.71
C PRO A 640 -7.77 1.13 -12.76
N VAL A 641 -7.16 2.28 -13.06
CA VAL A 641 -6.15 2.92 -12.21
C VAL A 641 -6.84 3.78 -11.15
N GLU A 642 -6.78 3.33 -9.89
CA GLU A 642 -7.04 4.19 -8.73
C GLU A 642 -5.78 5.01 -8.38
N GLY A 643 -5.95 6.15 -7.72
CA GLY A 643 -4.83 6.99 -7.32
C GLY A 643 -5.12 7.92 -6.16
N LEU A 644 -4.08 8.18 -5.36
CA LEU A 644 -3.81 9.28 -4.40
C LEU A 644 -4.83 9.60 -3.30
N ASP A 645 -6.12 9.32 -3.45
CA ASP A 645 -7.16 9.75 -2.51
C ASP A 645 -7.31 8.79 -1.30
N THR A 646 -6.61 7.65 -1.33
CA THR A 646 -6.76 6.51 -0.38
C THR A 646 -5.45 5.93 0.14
N VAL A 647 -4.28 6.41 -0.31
CA VAL A 647 -2.98 5.77 -0.02
C VAL A 647 -2.36 6.36 1.25
N ASN A 648 -2.16 5.51 2.26
CA ASN A 648 -1.40 5.84 3.45
C ASN A 648 0.11 5.74 3.16
N GLU A 649 0.83 6.87 3.25
CA GLU A 649 2.28 6.92 2.94
C GLU A 649 3.14 6.00 3.81
N SER A 650 2.63 5.54 4.97
CA SER A 650 3.32 4.56 5.81
C SER A 650 3.27 3.12 5.28
N GLU A 651 2.50 2.83 4.22
CA GLU A 651 2.31 1.46 3.70
C GLU A 651 2.91 1.26 2.30
N LYS A 652 2.62 2.14 1.32
CA LYS A 652 3.24 2.16 -0.02
C LYS A 652 3.30 3.57 -0.60
N SER A 653 4.42 3.92 -1.24
CA SER A 653 4.61 5.18 -1.97
C SER A 653 4.06 5.11 -3.40
N PHE A 654 3.81 6.28 -4.01
CA PHE A 654 3.58 6.43 -5.46
C PHE A 654 4.62 5.65 -6.30
N PHE A 655 5.88 5.72 -5.90
CA PHE A 655 6.98 5.03 -6.59
C PHE A 655 6.94 3.51 -6.43
N ASP A 656 6.49 2.98 -5.28
CA ASP A 656 6.33 1.53 -5.08
C ASP A 656 5.24 0.99 -6.03
N TYR A 657 4.15 1.72 -6.23
CA TYR A 657 3.05 1.34 -7.12
C TYR A 657 3.38 1.45 -8.62
N GLU A 658 4.13 2.48 -9.03
CA GLU A 658 4.66 2.52 -10.41
C GLU A 658 5.70 1.42 -10.64
N MET A 659 6.54 1.09 -9.65
CA MET A 659 7.50 -0.02 -9.77
C MET A 659 6.79 -1.36 -10.00
N GLU A 660 5.73 -1.67 -9.24
CA GLU A 660 4.91 -2.89 -9.44
C GLU A 660 4.28 -2.94 -10.85
N ARG A 661 3.80 -1.80 -11.36
CA ARG A 661 3.27 -1.71 -12.75
C ARG A 661 4.35 -1.99 -13.79
N ILE A 662 5.54 -1.41 -13.62
CA ILE A 662 6.63 -1.64 -14.56
C ILE A 662 7.13 -3.09 -14.44
N LYS A 663 7.23 -3.65 -13.23
CA LYS A 663 7.61 -5.05 -13.02
C LYS A 663 6.71 -6.01 -13.80
N ALA A 664 5.39 -5.81 -13.74
CA ALA A 664 4.43 -6.58 -14.56
C ALA A 664 4.65 -6.39 -16.07
N LEU A 665 4.87 -5.16 -16.55
CA LEU A 665 5.25 -4.86 -17.94
C LEU A 665 6.52 -5.60 -18.39
N LEU A 666 7.54 -5.61 -17.53
CA LEU A 666 8.85 -6.22 -17.78
C LEU A 666 8.77 -7.75 -17.74
N ASP A 667 7.95 -8.32 -16.85
CA ASP A 667 7.65 -9.76 -16.81
C ASP A 667 7.02 -10.22 -18.13
N ILE A 668 6.04 -9.49 -18.67
CA ILE A 668 5.42 -9.79 -19.98
C ILE A 668 6.48 -9.78 -21.11
N ILE A 669 7.40 -8.81 -21.09
CA ILE A 669 8.48 -8.70 -22.09
C ILE A 669 9.48 -9.86 -21.95
N ARG A 670 9.87 -10.22 -20.72
CA ARG A 670 10.75 -11.36 -20.43
C ARG A 670 10.12 -12.68 -20.91
N ASP A 671 8.84 -12.88 -20.60
CA ASP A 671 8.09 -14.09 -20.96
C ASP A 671 7.94 -14.18 -22.50
N ALA A 672 7.64 -13.06 -23.18
CA ALA A 672 7.61 -13.00 -24.64
C ALA A 672 8.97 -13.32 -25.31
N VAL A 673 10.08 -12.86 -24.73
CA VAL A 673 11.44 -13.17 -25.25
C VAL A 673 11.83 -14.63 -24.99
N SER A 674 11.50 -15.18 -23.81
CA SER A 674 11.84 -16.56 -23.45
C SER A 674 11.01 -17.62 -24.18
N ASN A 675 9.82 -17.27 -24.69
CA ASN A 675 8.98 -18.15 -25.52
C ASN A 675 9.51 -18.34 -26.96
N GLY A 676 10.59 -17.65 -27.35
CA GLY A 676 11.35 -17.90 -28.56
C GLY A 676 11.23 -16.81 -29.63
N LEU A 677 12.35 -16.58 -30.32
CA LEU A 677 12.59 -15.48 -31.27
C LEU A 677 11.47 -15.30 -32.31
N GLU A 678 10.93 -16.39 -32.85
CA GLU A 678 9.90 -16.38 -33.89
C GLU A 678 8.59 -15.75 -33.41
N SER A 679 8.12 -16.12 -32.21
CA SER A 679 6.89 -15.57 -31.61
C SER A 679 7.00 -14.08 -31.26
N LEU A 680 8.20 -13.66 -30.83
CA LEU A 680 8.50 -12.26 -30.54
C LEU A 680 8.56 -11.44 -31.83
N ILE A 681 9.18 -11.97 -32.90
CA ILE A 681 9.23 -11.33 -34.21
C ILE A 681 7.82 -11.12 -34.78
N GLU A 682 6.91 -12.08 -34.67
CA GLU A 682 5.52 -11.90 -35.11
C GLU A 682 4.78 -10.81 -34.31
N SER A 683 5.01 -10.73 -32.99
CA SER A 683 4.47 -9.63 -32.15
C SER A 683 5.06 -8.27 -32.54
N LEU A 684 6.38 -8.22 -32.82
CA LEU A 684 7.06 -7.01 -33.29
C LEU A 684 6.61 -6.59 -34.68
N TYR A 685 6.28 -7.52 -35.59
CA TYR A 685 5.69 -7.17 -36.89
C TYR A 685 4.36 -6.43 -36.75
N MET A 686 3.49 -6.82 -35.81
CA MET A 686 2.26 -6.07 -35.53
C MET A 686 2.55 -4.69 -34.90
N ASN A 687 3.61 -4.57 -34.07
CA ASN A 687 4.02 -3.28 -33.52
C ASN A 687 4.57 -2.35 -34.62
N GLU A 688 5.45 -2.83 -35.49
CA GLU A 688 5.95 -2.03 -36.63
C GLU A 688 4.84 -1.69 -37.62
N TYR A 689 3.86 -2.59 -37.83
CA TYR A 689 2.67 -2.28 -38.63
C TYR A 689 1.94 -1.06 -38.05
N ILE A 690 1.70 -1.04 -36.74
CA ILE A 690 1.06 0.08 -36.03
C ILE A 690 1.87 1.37 -36.17
N LEU A 691 3.17 1.32 -35.88
CA LEU A 691 4.05 2.49 -35.94
C LEU A 691 4.21 3.07 -37.35
N SER A 692 4.07 2.22 -38.36
CA SER A 692 4.14 2.62 -39.77
C SER A 692 2.78 3.01 -40.35
N ALA A 693 1.67 2.73 -39.64
CA ALA A 693 0.32 2.94 -40.14
C ALA A 693 -0.45 4.09 -39.46
N PHE A 694 -0.06 4.53 -38.27
CA PHE A 694 -0.77 5.53 -37.46
C PHE A 694 0.18 6.61 -36.92
N LYS A 695 -0.35 7.78 -36.55
CA LYS A 695 0.42 8.92 -36.04
C LYS A 695 0.65 8.81 -34.53
N CYS A 696 1.90 8.95 -34.08
CA CYS A 696 2.22 9.25 -32.67
C CYS A 696 2.09 10.76 -32.38
N LEU A 697 2.35 11.18 -31.14
CA LEU A 697 2.43 12.58 -30.72
C LEU A 697 3.57 13.37 -31.41
N THR A 698 4.72 12.73 -31.67
CA THR A 698 5.90 13.41 -32.26
C THR A 698 5.78 13.61 -33.78
N ALA A 699 4.81 12.97 -34.43
CA ALA A 699 4.54 13.02 -35.87
C ALA A 699 3.76 14.28 -36.28
N ILE A 700 4.42 15.45 -36.32
CA ILE A 700 3.77 16.75 -36.53
C ILE A 700 3.42 17.05 -38.01
N ASP A 701 4.26 16.63 -38.97
CA ASP A 701 4.11 16.93 -40.42
C ASP A 701 3.99 15.67 -41.31
N GLY A 702 3.83 14.47 -40.72
CA GLY A 702 3.71 13.20 -41.45
C GLY A 702 4.01 11.99 -40.56
N ILE A 703 3.77 10.77 -41.07
CA ILE A 703 4.16 9.52 -40.38
C ILE A 703 5.67 9.31 -40.58
N GLU A 704 6.43 9.07 -39.50
CA GLU A 704 7.91 8.93 -39.55
C GLU A 704 8.39 7.71 -40.38
N HIS A 705 7.54 6.69 -40.52
CA HIS A 705 7.85 5.43 -41.19
C HIS A 705 6.73 5.01 -42.16
N ASP A 706 6.66 5.59 -43.37
CA ASP A 706 5.64 5.19 -44.37
C ASP A 706 5.83 3.72 -44.82
N ILE A 707 4.75 2.91 -44.79
CA ILE A 707 4.71 1.54 -45.35
C ILE A 707 4.91 1.49 -46.88
N GLY A 708 5.01 2.66 -47.52
CA GLY A 708 5.23 2.85 -48.94
C GLY A 708 3.95 3.18 -49.69
N TRP A 709 4.14 3.88 -50.82
CA TRP A 709 3.11 4.44 -51.73
C TRP A 709 2.58 5.84 -51.40
N GLY A 710 3.13 6.58 -50.43
CA GLY A 710 2.87 8.02 -50.28
C GLY A 710 1.39 8.31 -50.01
N ARG A 711 0.90 7.76 -48.89
CA ARG A 711 -0.53 7.77 -48.51
C ARG A 711 -1.15 9.19 -48.53
N PRO A 712 -2.33 9.39 -49.14
CA PRO A 712 -3.02 10.69 -49.18
C PRO A 712 -3.99 10.88 -47.99
N LEU A 713 -3.56 10.56 -46.76
CA LEU A 713 -4.37 10.81 -45.55
C LEU A 713 -4.12 12.21 -44.98
N ASP A 714 -4.53 13.22 -45.76
CA ASP A 714 -4.57 14.63 -45.34
C ASP A 714 -5.45 14.85 -44.10
N LYS A 715 -6.33 13.89 -43.77
CA LYS A 715 -7.25 13.89 -42.63
C LYS A 715 -7.36 12.49 -42.00
N THR A 716 -7.34 12.46 -40.68
CA THR A 716 -7.55 11.30 -39.79
C THR A 716 -8.51 11.72 -38.67
N PHE A 717 -9.14 10.77 -37.97
CA PHE A 717 -10.09 11.06 -36.89
C PHE A 717 -9.43 11.84 -35.75
N PHE A 718 -8.32 11.30 -35.20
CA PHE A 718 -7.44 12.04 -34.33
C PHE A 718 -6.47 12.91 -35.15
N ARG A 719 -6.19 14.12 -34.65
CA ARG A 719 -5.20 15.03 -35.24
C ARG A 719 -3.77 14.50 -35.09
N GLN A 720 -3.48 13.90 -33.94
CA GLN A 720 -2.21 13.29 -33.52
C GLN A 720 -2.51 12.27 -32.42
N ALA A 721 -1.51 11.46 -32.04
CA ALA A 721 -1.58 10.50 -30.93
C ALA A 721 -2.56 9.31 -31.09
N GLU A 722 -2.63 8.75 -32.29
CA GLU A 722 -3.39 7.53 -32.62
C GLU A 722 -2.76 6.26 -31.99
N ILE A 723 -1.42 6.16 -31.93
CA ILE A 723 -0.75 4.98 -31.36
C ILE A 723 -0.99 4.89 -29.84
N GLU A 724 -1.09 6.05 -29.20
CA GLU A 724 -1.37 6.24 -27.79
C GLU A 724 -2.82 5.83 -27.46
N TYR A 725 -3.75 6.01 -28.41
CA TYR A 725 -5.08 5.38 -28.34
C TYR A 725 -4.99 3.84 -28.38
N ILE A 726 -4.15 3.24 -29.23
CA ILE A 726 -3.97 1.77 -29.22
C ILE A 726 -3.42 1.28 -27.88
N LEU A 727 -2.48 2.03 -27.28
CA LEU A 727 -1.91 1.70 -25.98
C LEU A 727 -2.94 1.75 -24.84
N PHE A 728 -3.78 2.79 -24.77
CA PHE A 728 -4.61 3.04 -23.58
C PHE A 728 -6.13 3.01 -23.81
N GLY A 729 -6.62 3.30 -25.01
CA GLY A 729 -8.05 3.15 -25.37
C GLY A 729 -9.02 4.12 -24.70
N ASN A 730 -8.54 5.25 -24.16
CA ASN A 730 -9.39 6.32 -23.65
C ASN A 730 -9.94 7.15 -24.82
N ASP A 731 -11.09 7.77 -24.63
CA ASP A 731 -11.82 8.41 -25.73
C ASP A 731 -11.23 9.78 -26.14
N SER A 732 -10.36 10.38 -25.31
CA SER A 732 -9.63 11.63 -25.57
C SER A 732 -8.14 11.40 -25.85
N ALA A 733 -7.60 12.08 -26.88
CA ALA A 733 -6.18 12.01 -27.22
C ALA A 733 -5.29 12.51 -26.07
N ASN A 734 -5.69 13.60 -25.39
CA ASN A 734 -4.92 14.16 -24.27
C ASN A 734 -4.85 13.21 -23.07
N GLN A 735 -5.90 12.43 -22.81
CA GLN A 735 -5.87 11.39 -21.76
C GLN A 735 -4.88 10.27 -22.12
N ASN A 736 -4.88 9.81 -23.38
CA ASN A 736 -3.93 8.80 -23.87
C ASN A 736 -2.48 9.29 -23.83
N ILE A 737 -2.23 10.56 -24.22
CA ILE A 737 -0.92 11.21 -24.09
C ILE A 737 -0.48 11.29 -22.62
N GLY A 738 -1.39 11.66 -21.70
CA GLY A 738 -1.12 11.67 -20.25
C GLY A 738 -0.82 10.28 -19.67
N CYS A 739 -1.39 9.21 -20.24
CA CYS A 739 -1.02 7.84 -19.90
C CYS A 739 0.38 7.48 -20.41
N VAL A 740 0.69 7.71 -21.69
CA VAL A 740 2.06 7.49 -22.22
C VAL A 740 3.10 8.28 -21.44
N LYS A 741 2.82 9.54 -21.12
CA LYS A 741 3.74 10.41 -20.38
C LYS A 741 4.12 9.83 -19.02
N ARG A 742 3.14 9.29 -18.28
CA ARG A 742 3.37 8.63 -16.99
C ARG A 742 4.14 7.33 -17.15
N SER A 743 3.74 6.46 -18.08
CA SER A 743 4.48 5.21 -18.36
C SER A 743 5.92 5.47 -18.81
N LEU A 744 6.14 6.50 -19.63
CA LEU A 744 7.47 6.90 -20.11
C LEU A 744 8.36 7.42 -18.97
N PHE A 745 7.83 8.31 -18.13
CA PHE A 745 8.50 8.78 -16.92
C PHE A 745 8.91 7.60 -16.02
N ALA A 746 7.99 6.64 -15.83
CA ALA A 746 8.19 5.49 -14.96
C ALA A 746 9.29 4.55 -15.51
N ILE A 747 9.29 4.27 -16.82
CA ILE A 747 10.37 3.52 -17.49
C ILE A 747 11.71 4.27 -17.40
N ARG A 748 11.73 5.59 -17.61
CA ARG A 748 12.95 6.42 -17.45
C ARG A 748 13.49 6.41 -16.01
N LEU A 749 12.60 6.39 -15.01
CA LEU A 749 12.96 6.37 -13.59
C LEU A 749 13.82 5.14 -13.24
N ILE A 750 13.46 3.95 -13.72
CA ILE A 750 14.25 2.73 -13.47
C ILE A 750 15.68 2.88 -14.01
N PHE A 751 15.84 3.25 -15.29
CA PHE A 751 17.18 3.34 -15.87
C PHE A 751 18.01 4.52 -15.32
N ASN A 752 17.35 5.60 -14.87
CA ASN A 752 18.01 6.69 -14.16
C ASN A 752 18.39 6.30 -12.73
N LEU A 753 17.59 5.48 -12.03
CA LEU A 753 17.96 4.87 -10.75
C LEU A 753 19.21 3.99 -10.89
N LEU A 754 19.30 3.14 -11.93
CA LEU A 754 20.50 2.32 -12.19
C LEU A 754 21.78 3.17 -12.33
N HIS A 755 21.70 4.32 -13.03
CA HIS A 755 22.83 5.26 -13.09
C HIS A 755 23.15 5.83 -11.70
N VAL A 756 22.15 6.35 -11.01
CA VAL A 756 22.30 7.00 -9.69
C VAL A 756 22.87 6.05 -8.63
N TYR A 757 22.51 4.76 -8.68
CA TYR A 757 23.04 3.70 -7.81
C TYR A 757 24.41 3.16 -8.21
N THR A 758 24.97 3.57 -9.35
CA THR A 758 26.33 3.19 -9.80
C THR A 758 27.30 4.38 -9.87
N ASP A 759 26.89 5.56 -9.42
CA ASP A 759 27.63 6.81 -9.51
C ASP A 759 28.15 7.26 -8.13
N PRO A 760 29.45 7.12 -7.84
CA PRO A 760 30.00 7.42 -6.51
C PRO A 760 29.83 8.88 -6.08
N GLU A 761 29.79 9.84 -7.00
CA GLU A 761 29.63 11.26 -6.67
C GLU A 761 28.19 11.58 -6.28
N LYS A 762 27.22 11.00 -7.01
CA LYS A 762 25.79 11.12 -6.67
C LYS A 762 25.49 10.43 -5.34
N LEU A 763 26.06 9.25 -5.12
CA LEU A 763 25.93 8.52 -3.86
C LEU A 763 26.55 9.27 -2.68
N ALA A 764 27.76 9.81 -2.82
CA ALA A 764 28.39 10.62 -1.79
C ALA A 764 27.61 11.92 -1.49
N SER A 765 27.06 12.57 -2.53
CA SER A 765 26.23 13.78 -2.39
C SER A 765 24.92 13.47 -1.65
N ALA A 766 24.23 12.40 -2.04
CA ALA A 766 23.01 11.95 -1.37
C ALA A 766 23.29 11.43 0.05
N LEU A 767 24.41 10.75 0.28
CA LEU A 767 24.83 10.30 1.61
C LEU A 767 25.13 11.49 2.53
N SER A 768 25.86 12.50 2.04
CA SER A 768 26.14 13.71 2.80
C SER A 768 24.86 14.47 3.16
N LEU A 769 23.91 14.57 2.23
CA LEU A 769 22.61 15.20 2.48
C LEU A 769 21.76 14.36 3.44
N ALA A 770 21.70 13.04 3.26
CA ALA A 770 21.03 12.11 4.17
C ALA A 770 21.64 12.08 5.56
N THR A 771 22.95 12.28 5.70
CA THR A 771 23.64 12.34 7.01
C THR A 771 23.36 13.66 7.72
N ALA A 772 23.27 14.78 6.98
CA ALA A 772 22.87 16.08 7.54
C ALA A 772 21.39 16.09 7.97
N ILE A 773 20.50 15.48 7.17
CA ILE A 773 19.06 15.42 7.42
C ILE A 773 18.72 14.37 8.48
N ALA A 774 19.24 13.15 8.34
CA ALA A 774 18.85 11.96 9.10
C ALA A 774 20.00 11.41 9.98
N GLY A 775 20.84 12.31 10.51
CA GLY A 775 22.00 11.99 11.35
C GLY A 775 21.68 11.42 12.73
N TRP A 776 20.91 10.33 12.79
CA TRP A 776 20.46 9.67 14.02
C TRP A 776 20.59 8.13 13.99
N THR A 777 20.64 7.45 12.83
CA THR A 777 20.91 5.98 12.78
C THR A 777 21.65 5.52 11.53
N VAL A 778 22.43 4.43 11.68
CA VAL A 778 23.10 3.70 10.58
C VAL A 778 22.09 3.12 9.56
N PHE A 779 20.82 2.93 9.94
CA PHE A 779 19.77 2.36 9.10
C PHE A 779 18.85 3.41 8.46
N GLY A 780 18.58 4.51 9.16
CA GLY A 780 17.78 5.63 8.65
C GLY A 780 18.50 6.45 7.58
N ILE A 781 19.84 6.56 7.67
CA ILE A 781 20.66 7.24 6.65
C ILE A 781 20.47 6.59 5.26
N PRO A 782 20.63 5.25 5.07
CA PRO A 782 20.28 4.56 3.83
C PRO A 782 18.85 4.83 3.32
N ILE A 783 17.83 4.85 4.19
CA ILE A 783 16.44 5.11 3.74
C ILE A 783 16.31 6.54 3.17
N VAL A 784 16.86 7.54 3.87
CA VAL A 784 16.79 8.93 3.42
C VAL A 784 17.70 9.17 2.21
N GLN A 785 18.84 8.50 2.13
CA GLN A 785 19.70 8.46 0.95
C GLN A 785 18.93 7.88 -0.25
N ASN A 786 18.31 6.70 -0.10
CA ASN A 786 17.49 6.07 -1.13
C ASN A 786 16.37 7.01 -1.59
N PHE A 787 15.68 7.69 -0.67
CA PHE A 787 14.65 8.69 -1.01
C PHE A 787 15.21 9.86 -1.85
N ILE A 788 16.37 10.41 -1.46
CA ILE A 788 17.06 11.47 -2.21
C ILE A 788 17.48 10.97 -3.61
N LEU A 789 18.00 9.75 -3.72
CA LEU A 789 18.41 9.13 -4.98
C LEU A 789 17.21 8.89 -5.92
N ILE A 790 16.07 8.40 -5.39
CA ILE A 790 14.80 8.23 -6.13
C ILE A 790 14.28 9.59 -6.61
N ALA A 791 14.22 10.58 -5.72
CA ALA A 791 13.77 11.92 -6.09
C ALA A 791 14.67 12.49 -7.20
N TRP A 792 15.99 12.38 -7.07
CA TRP A 792 16.94 12.86 -8.07
C TRP A 792 16.79 12.14 -9.42
N ALA A 793 16.62 10.82 -9.42
CA ALA A 793 16.33 10.05 -10.63
C ALA A 793 14.97 10.41 -11.24
N GLY A 794 13.95 10.70 -10.44
CA GLY A 794 12.65 11.18 -10.89
C GLY A 794 12.76 12.55 -11.56
N LEU A 795 13.46 13.49 -10.94
CA LEU A 795 13.67 14.83 -11.50
C LEU A 795 14.39 14.74 -12.87
N GLU A 796 15.39 13.87 -13.03
CA GLU A 796 16.07 13.62 -14.33
C GLU A 796 15.12 12.94 -15.34
N SER A 797 14.29 12.01 -14.88
CA SER A 797 13.31 11.29 -15.72
C SER A 797 12.21 12.21 -16.26
N TYR A 798 11.86 13.28 -15.53
CA TYR A 798 11.00 14.35 -16.02
C TYR A 798 11.66 15.10 -17.19
N VAL A 799 12.95 15.41 -17.09
CA VAL A 799 13.72 16.04 -18.19
C VAL A 799 13.72 15.12 -19.40
N ASP A 800 14.05 13.84 -19.23
CA ASP A 800 14.07 12.87 -20.32
C ASP A 800 12.70 12.73 -21.00
N THR A 801 11.62 12.68 -20.20
CA THR A 801 10.25 12.61 -20.70
C THR A 801 9.89 13.86 -21.52
N ASP A 802 10.25 15.06 -21.08
CA ASP A 802 10.04 16.30 -21.83
C ASP A 802 10.87 16.36 -23.14
N PHE A 803 12.09 15.82 -23.14
CA PHE A 803 12.91 15.69 -24.35
C PHE A 803 12.29 14.71 -25.36
N LEU A 804 11.83 13.55 -24.89
CA LEU A 804 11.21 12.51 -25.73
C LEU A 804 9.90 12.98 -26.36
N LEU A 805 9.05 13.68 -25.59
CA LEU A 805 7.81 14.29 -26.12
C LEU A 805 8.07 15.39 -27.17
N LYS A 806 9.31 15.88 -27.28
CA LYS A 806 9.77 16.82 -28.32
C LYS A 806 10.51 16.12 -29.47
N GLY A 807 10.41 14.78 -29.57
CA GLY A 807 11.06 13.99 -30.62
C GLY A 807 12.58 13.83 -30.46
N LYS A 808 13.15 14.13 -29.28
CA LYS A 808 14.59 13.95 -29.04
C LYS A 808 14.88 12.60 -28.38
N SER A 809 15.91 11.90 -28.85
CA SER A 809 16.39 10.68 -28.22
C SER A 809 17.17 10.96 -26.92
N VAL A 810 17.08 10.03 -25.96
CA VAL A 810 17.85 10.03 -24.71
C VAL A 810 18.61 8.71 -24.57
N PRO A 811 19.78 8.66 -23.90
CA PRO A 811 20.47 7.38 -23.69
C PRO A 811 19.65 6.48 -22.76
N LEU A 812 19.65 5.17 -23.04
CA LEU A 812 18.91 4.18 -22.26
C LEU A 812 19.36 4.21 -20.79
N ILE A 813 20.66 4.08 -20.53
CA ILE A 813 21.27 4.37 -19.23
C ILE A 813 22.00 5.70 -19.33
N LYS A 814 21.87 6.55 -18.30
CA LYS A 814 22.62 7.80 -18.23
C LYS A 814 24.12 7.59 -17.99
N THR A 815 24.82 8.70 -18.11
CA THR A 815 26.22 8.96 -17.77
C THR A 815 26.26 10.29 -17.05
N THR A 816 27.28 10.57 -16.24
CA THR A 816 27.48 11.88 -15.59
C THR A 816 27.49 13.03 -16.60
N ALA A 817 28.03 12.82 -17.81
CA ALA A 817 27.98 13.80 -18.89
C ALA A 817 26.61 13.96 -19.59
N SER A 818 25.77 12.92 -19.62
CA SER A 818 24.40 13.00 -20.17
C SER A 818 23.32 13.31 -19.12
N TRP A 819 23.73 13.47 -17.86
CA TRP A 819 22.91 13.82 -16.71
C TRP A 819 22.69 15.34 -16.63
N TYR A 820 21.44 15.80 -16.77
CA TYR A 820 21.13 17.22 -16.80
C TYR A 820 21.13 17.85 -15.40
N LEU A 821 20.73 17.12 -14.34
CA LEU A 821 20.59 17.67 -12.99
C LEU A 821 21.82 17.42 -12.09
N GLY A 822 22.94 18.13 -12.34
CA GLY A 822 24.19 17.95 -11.59
C GLY A 822 24.11 18.29 -10.07
N ALA A 823 24.96 17.65 -9.27
CA ALA A 823 24.90 17.61 -7.79
C ALA A 823 24.85 18.98 -7.09
N ASN A 824 25.55 19.98 -7.63
CA ASN A 824 25.75 21.29 -6.99
C ASN A 824 24.45 22.03 -6.63
N ASN A 825 23.35 21.74 -7.33
CA ASN A 825 22.04 22.36 -7.11
C ASN A 825 20.99 21.36 -6.61
N LEU A 826 21.38 20.17 -6.11
CA LEU A 826 20.45 19.10 -5.72
C LEU A 826 19.38 19.59 -4.73
N LYS A 827 19.78 20.34 -3.69
CA LYS A 827 18.85 20.93 -2.70
C LYS A 827 17.88 21.91 -3.36
N ASP A 828 18.32 22.70 -4.35
CA ASP A 828 17.42 23.60 -5.08
C ASP A 828 16.45 22.86 -6.00
N TYR A 829 16.85 21.77 -6.65
CA TYR A 829 15.95 20.97 -7.48
C TYR A 829 14.85 20.29 -6.66
N LEU A 830 15.22 19.73 -5.49
CA LEU A 830 14.29 19.09 -4.55
C LEU A 830 13.29 20.09 -3.95
N LEU A 831 13.67 21.35 -3.76
CA LEU A 831 12.83 22.38 -3.13
C LEU A 831 12.02 23.25 -4.11
N LYS A 832 12.38 23.33 -5.39
CA LYS A 832 11.79 24.32 -6.35
C LYS A 832 11.21 23.72 -7.63
N GLY A 833 11.37 22.42 -7.85
CA GLY A 833 10.86 21.72 -9.03
C GLY A 833 11.63 21.99 -10.33
N VAL A 834 11.51 21.06 -11.29
CA VAL A 834 12.38 20.99 -12.49
C VAL A 834 12.00 22.02 -13.57
N LYS A 835 10.76 22.51 -13.56
CA LYS A 835 10.11 23.18 -14.70
C LYS A 835 10.81 24.46 -15.20
N ASN A 836 11.50 25.17 -14.30
CA ASN A 836 12.26 26.37 -14.64
C ASN A 836 13.65 26.05 -15.23
N PHE A 837 14.21 24.86 -14.95
CA PHE A 837 15.57 24.48 -15.33
C PHE A 837 15.68 23.85 -16.72
N VAL A 838 14.62 23.16 -17.18
CA VAL A 838 14.54 22.55 -18.53
C VAL A 838 14.74 23.57 -19.66
N LYS A 839 14.41 24.83 -19.40
CA LYS A 839 14.40 25.90 -20.42
C LYS A 839 15.79 26.34 -20.88
N ASP A 840 16.81 26.17 -20.04
CA ASP A 840 18.12 26.79 -20.23
C ASP A 840 19.20 25.81 -20.74
N LYS A 841 18.93 24.50 -20.77
CA LYS A 841 19.97 23.45 -20.93
C LYS A 841 19.92 22.68 -22.25
N ILE A 842 19.44 23.32 -23.32
CA ILE A 842 19.11 22.67 -24.60
C ILE A 842 20.31 22.50 -25.58
N GLU A 843 21.45 23.18 -25.35
CA GLU A 843 22.57 23.26 -26.32
C GLU A 843 23.92 22.70 -25.81
N SER A 844 24.17 21.40 -25.98
CA SER A 844 25.49 20.79 -26.27
C SER A 844 25.38 19.27 -26.39
N THR A 845 25.75 18.66 -27.53
CA THR A 845 25.63 17.20 -27.74
C THR A 845 26.49 16.68 -28.90
N VAL A 846 27.78 16.36 -28.66
CA VAL A 846 28.58 15.51 -29.58
C VAL A 846 29.56 14.56 -28.85
N ASP A 847 30.22 14.94 -27.75
CA ASP A 847 31.39 14.18 -27.20
C ASP A 847 31.08 12.94 -26.32
N ARG A 848 29.79 12.59 -26.15
CA ARG A 848 29.28 11.68 -25.09
C ARG A 848 29.86 10.27 -25.03
N ALA A 849 30.28 9.70 -26.15
CA ALA A 849 30.81 8.33 -26.18
C ALA A 849 32.17 8.24 -25.47
N SER A 850 33.00 9.29 -25.56
CA SER A 850 34.29 9.37 -24.86
C SER A 850 34.10 9.36 -23.33
N GLU A 851 33.13 10.15 -22.90
CA GLU A 851 32.81 10.39 -21.49
C GLU A 851 32.23 9.11 -20.86
N ALA A 852 31.36 8.39 -21.58
CA ALA A 852 30.81 7.11 -21.14
C ALA A 852 31.88 6.04 -20.85
N ILE A 853 32.97 5.99 -21.63
CA ILE A 853 34.10 5.06 -21.43
C ILE A 853 34.94 5.51 -20.22
N GLN A 854 35.21 6.80 -20.14
CA GLN A 854 36.02 7.38 -19.07
C GLN A 854 35.33 7.22 -17.70
N GLU A 855 34.02 7.41 -17.62
CA GLU A 855 33.20 7.13 -16.45
C GLU A 855 33.19 5.63 -16.10
N THR A 856 33.00 4.77 -17.10
CA THR A 856 33.02 3.30 -16.98
C THR A 856 34.33 2.81 -16.34
N ILE A 857 35.48 3.26 -16.85
CA ILE A 857 36.80 2.88 -16.32
C ILE A 857 37.06 3.55 -14.97
N THR A 858 36.59 4.78 -14.75
CA THR A 858 36.60 5.43 -13.42
C THR A 858 35.81 4.63 -12.39
N GLY A 859 34.67 4.05 -12.77
CA GLY A 859 33.85 3.18 -11.92
C GLY A 859 34.57 1.89 -11.52
N ILE A 860 35.25 1.23 -12.47
CA ILE A 860 36.09 0.05 -12.20
C ILE A 860 37.21 0.40 -11.23
N ILE A 861 37.95 1.48 -11.52
CA ILE A 861 39.07 1.97 -10.68
C ILE A 861 38.60 2.27 -9.26
N ASN A 862 37.54 3.08 -9.12
CA ASN A 862 37.03 3.47 -7.81
C ASN A 862 36.53 2.25 -7.02
N GLY A 863 35.67 1.43 -7.61
CA GLY A 863 35.02 0.30 -6.94
C GLY A 863 35.99 -0.79 -6.47
N LYS A 864 36.99 -1.15 -7.28
CA LYS A 864 38.00 -2.14 -6.88
C LYS A 864 38.99 -1.59 -5.85
N ILE A 865 39.33 -0.29 -5.89
CA ILE A 865 40.10 0.34 -4.81
C ILE A 865 39.29 0.39 -3.50
N ASP A 866 37.98 0.64 -3.56
CA ASP A 866 37.11 0.62 -2.39
C ASP A 866 37.01 -0.78 -1.77
N GLU A 867 36.80 -1.81 -2.59
CA GLU A 867 36.73 -3.22 -2.19
C GLU A 867 37.99 -3.67 -1.44
N VAL A 868 39.17 -3.31 -1.96
CA VAL A 868 40.46 -3.74 -1.46
C VAL A 868 40.89 -3.00 -0.17
N PHE A 869 40.45 -1.74 0.02
CA PHE A 869 40.74 -0.96 1.24
C PHE A 869 39.79 -1.27 2.42
N ALA A 870 38.56 -1.73 2.16
CA ALA A 870 37.53 -1.98 3.17
C ALA A 870 37.98 -2.86 4.38
N PRO A 871 38.84 -3.91 4.23
CA PRO A 871 39.32 -4.69 5.36
C PRO A 871 40.19 -3.92 6.36
N ILE A 872 40.89 -2.86 5.92
CA ILE A 872 41.75 -2.04 6.77
C ILE A 872 40.95 -0.91 7.43
N GLU A 873 40.03 -0.28 6.68
CA GLU A 873 39.10 0.72 7.23
C GLU A 873 38.34 0.19 8.46
N LYS A 874 37.94 -1.10 8.41
CA LYS A 874 37.30 -1.83 9.51
C LYS A 874 38.22 -2.13 10.71
N GLY A 875 39.54 -2.16 10.53
CA GLY A 875 40.50 -2.46 11.60
C GLY A 875 40.94 -1.22 12.41
N ILE A 876 40.71 -0.02 11.88
CA ILE A 876 41.16 1.23 12.49
C ILE A 876 40.12 1.83 13.45
N THR A 877 38.83 1.48 13.30
CA THR A 877 37.75 1.94 14.19
C THR A 877 37.89 1.47 15.64
N ASP A 878 38.66 0.40 15.87
CA ASP A 878 38.81 -0.23 17.19
C ASP A 878 39.99 0.33 18.01
N ILE A 879 40.80 1.24 17.43
CA ILE A 879 42.03 1.76 18.06
C ILE A 879 41.97 3.27 18.24
N LEU A 880 41.54 3.71 19.44
CA LEU A 880 41.76 5.07 19.92
C LEU A 880 43.25 5.30 20.26
N SER A 881 44.01 5.94 19.36
CA SER A 881 45.21 6.70 19.75
C SER A 881 45.58 7.79 18.74
N ASP A 882 46.10 8.91 19.24
CA ASP A 882 46.63 10.01 18.44
C ASP A 882 47.74 9.52 17.48
N ALA A 883 47.46 9.54 16.18
CA ALA A 883 48.46 9.29 15.15
C ALA A 883 49.11 10.60 14.68
N ALA A 884 50.45 10.67 14.74
CA ALA A 884 51.23 11.85 14.36
C ALA A 884 51.00 12.26 12.89
N PRO A 885 51.15 13.55 12.54
CA PRO A 885 51.00 14.02 11.16
C PRO A 885 52.09 13.45 10.25
N ILE A 886 51.71 12.51 9.38
CA ILE A 886 52.51 12.02 8.25
C ILE A 886 52.61 13.13 7.20
N ASN A 887 53.83 13.37 6.71
CA ASN A 887 54.08 14.39 5.69
C ASN A 887 53.68 13.89 4.29
N GLN A 888 53.19 14.80 3.43
CA GLN A 888 52.78 14.50 2.04
C GLN A 888 53.85 13.72 1.26
N ILE A 889 55.14 13.98 1.53
CA ILE A 889 56.30 13.32 0.92
C ILE A 889 56.28 11.79 1.09
N GLU A 890 55.81 11.25 2.22
CA GLU A 890 55.73 9.79 2.42
C GLU A 890 54.61 9.15 1.58
N ILE A 891 53.48 9.85 1.44
CA ILE A 891 52.39 9.44 0.55
C ILE A 891 52.84 9.52 -0.91
N ASP A 892 53.49 10.62 -1.32
CA ASP A 892 53.98 10.81 -2.69
C ASP A 892 55.03 9.76 -3.08
N ASN A 893 55.94 9.39 -2.15
CA ASN A 893 56.92 8.31 -2.36
C ASN A 893 56.25 6.94 -2.50
N LEU A 894 55.23 6.67 -1.68
CA LEU A 894 54.47 5.41 -1.74
C LEU A 894 53.69 5.29 -3.05
N LEU A 895 53.03 6.36 -3.49
CA LEU A 895 52.37 6.42 -4.81
C LEU A 895 53.39 6.25 -5.95
N SER A 896 54.55 6.91 -5.86
CA SER A 896 55.63 6.79 -6.86
C SER A 896 56.18 5.35 -6.97
N SER A 897 56.12 4.56 -5.88
CA SER A 897 56.59 3.16 -5.87
C SER A 897 55.68 2.19 -6.63
N ILE A 898 54.43 2.57 -6.89
CA ILE A 898 53.44 1.75 -7.63
C ILE A 898 53.85 1.59 -9.10
N GLY A 899 54.45 2.65 -9.68
CA GLY A 899 55.36 2.58 -10.83
C GLY A 899 54.84 2.01 -12.16
N THR A 900 55.73 1.93 -13.15
CA THR A 900 55.43 1.43 -14.51
C THR A 900 54.95 -0.03 -14.51
N THR A 901 55.42 -0.82 -13.54
CA THR A 901 55.02 -2.22 -13.34
C THR A 901 53.52 -2.38 -13.18
N PHE A 902 52.79 -1.37 -12.69
CA PHE A 902 51.32 -1.41 -12.63
C PHE A 902 50.70 -1.41 -14.03
N LEU A 903 51.13 -0.50 -14.92
CA LEU A 903 50.64 -0.38 -16.30
C LEU A 903 51.05 -1.59 -17.16
N ASP A 904 52.24 -2.16 -16.94
CA ASP A 904 52.71 -3.36 -17.65
C ASP A 904 51.85 -4.62 -17.39
N ASN A 905 51.03 -4.61 -16.33
CA ASN A 905 50.08 -5.69 -16.00
C ASN A 905 48.65 -5.43 -16.50
N LEU A 906 48.39 -4.33 -17.24
CA LEU A 906 47.06 -4.00 -17.78
C LEU A 906 46.94 -4.38 -19.26
N ASP A 907 45.84 -5.05 -19.62
CA ASP A 907 45.43 -5.29 -21.01
C ASP A 907 44.41 -4.22 -21.44
N PHE A 908 44.61 -3.62 -22.61
CA PHE A 908 43.72 -2.59 -23.18
C PHE A 908 43.10 -3.01 -24.53
N ASN A 909 43.10 -4.31 -24.85
CA ASN A 909 42.53 -4.84 -26.09
C ASN A 909 41.00 -4.73 -26.13
N ASP A 910 40.34 -5.01 -25.01
CA ASP A 910 38.89 -4.91 -24.80
C ASP A 910 38.56 -4.65 -23.32
N MET A 911 37.30 -4.40 -23.00
CA MET A 911 36.84 -4.01 -21.66
C MET A 911 36.85 -5.15 -20.61
N ASP A 912 36.63 -6.41 -21.01
CA ASP A 912 36.68 -7.55 -20.08
C ASP A 912 38.14 -7.87 -19.73
N SER A 913 39.01 -7.93 -20.76
CA SER A 913 40.47 -8.09 -20.59
C SER A 913 41.06 -6.99 -19.71
N PHE A 914 40.60 -5.73 -19.88
CA PHE A 914 40.98 -4.62 -19.00
C PHE A 914 40.54 -4.81 -17.55
N LYS A 915 39.31 -5.29 -17.31
CA LYS A 915 38.79 -5.54 -15.96
C LYS A 915 39.61 -6.61 -15.23
N GLU A 916 39.82 -7.78 -15.83
CA GLU A 916 40.56 -8.89 -15.19
C GLU A 916 42.02 -8.54 -14.89
N SER A 917 42.67 -7.88 -15.84
CA SER A 917 44.06 -7.42 -15.70
C SER A 917 44.20 -6.30 -14.66
N PHE A 918 43.25 -5.35 -14.63
CA PHE A 918 43.19 -4.31 -13.60
C PHE A 918 42.94 -4.88 -12.19
N GLU A 919 42.04 -5.84 -12.03
CA GLU A 919 41.77 -6.49 -10.75
C GLU A 919 43.00 -7.24 -10.21
N THR A 920 43.74 -7.91 -11.10
CA THR A 920 45.02 -8.54 -10.76
C THR A 920 46.08 -7.49 -10.38
N ALA A 921 46.20 -6.41 -11.15
CA ALA A 921 47.18 -5.35 -10.93
C ALA A 921 46.92 -4.57 -9.61
N ILE A 922 45.67 -4.25 -9.31
CA ILE A 922 45.31 -3.49 -8.10
C ILE A 922 45.43 -4.32 -6.82
N THR A 923 45.07 -5.61 -6.87
CA THR A 923 45.25 -6.51 -5.73
C THR A 923 46.72 -6.64 -5.36
N LYS A 924 47.58 -6.88 -6.36
CA LYS A 924 49.03 -6.97 -6.17
C LYS A 924 49.65 -5.65 -5.69
N CYS A 925 49.27 -4.53 -6.31
CA CYS A 925 49.67 -3.19 -5.88
C CYS A 925 49.30 -2.93 -4.41
N PHE A 926 48.12 -3.37 -3.96
CA PHE A 926 47.71 -3.22 -2.58
C PHE A 926 48.51 -4.11 -1.64
N GLU A 927 48.78 -5.37 -1.99
CA GLU A 927 49.64 -6.26 -1.19
C GLU A 927 51.04 -5.65 -0.96
N ASP A 928 51.63 -5.01 -1.97
CA ASP A 928 52.92 -4.33 -1.87
C ASP A 928 52.90 -3.14 -0.89
N ILE A 929 51.82 -2.35 -0.84
CA ILE A 929 51.69 -1.20 0.08
C ILE A 929 51.10 -1.57 1.46
N ARG A 930 50.40 -2.70 1.59
CA ARG A 930 49.62 -3.13 2.77
C ARG A 930 50.39 -3.02 4.08
N GLY A 931 51.67 -3.40 4.09
CA GLY A 931 52.53 -3.34 5.28
C GLY A 931 52.71 -1.93 5.85
N THR A 932 52.57 -0.90 5.01
CA THR A 932 52.61 0.52 5.42
C THR A 932 51.22 1.08 5.69
N VAL A 933 50.20 0.64 4.94
CA VAL A 933 48.81 1.13 5.08
C VAL A 933 48.18 0.73 6.42
N VAL A 934 48.55 -0.42 6.99
CA VAL A 934 48.00 -0.92 8.27
C VAL A 934 48.38 -0.05 9.49
N SER A 935 49.37 0.84 9.40
CA SER A 935 49.75 1.75 10.49
C SER A 935 49.12 3.14 10.42
N TYR A 936 48.24 3.41 9.44
CA TYR A 936 47.65 4.73 9.21
C TYR A 936 46.33 4.92 9.97
N GLY A 937 46.09 6.15 10.46
CA GLY A 937 44.80 6.55 11.04
C GLY A 937 43.73 6.83 9.98
N SER A 938 42.44 6.90 10.38
CA SER A 938 41.29 7.02 9.45
C SER A 938 41.39 8.17 8.44
N ALA A 939 41.79 9.37 8.90
CA ALA A 939 41.96 10.53 8.04
C ALA A 939 43.16 10.40 7.07
N GLN A 940 44.21 9.69 7.48
CA GLN A 940 45.38 9.40 6.62
C GLN A 940 45.03 8.35 5.57
N LEU A 941 44.28 7.32 5.96
CA LEU A 941 43.80 6.28 5.07
C LEU A 941 42.84 6.84 4.01
N ALA A 942 41.89 7.69 4.40
CA ALA A 942 40.99 8.39 3.47
C ALA A 942 41.76 9.27 2.46
N ARG A 943 42.77 10.01 2.93
CA ARG A 943 43.65 10.83 2.07
C ARG A 943 44.46 9.97 1.10
N LEU A 944 45.10 8.91 1.58
CA LEU A 944 45.84 7.97 0.73
C LEU A 944 44.92 7.34 -0.32
N LYS A 945 43.75 6.84 0.09
CA LYS A 945 42.75 6.22 -0.79
C LYS A 945 42.28 7.18 -1.89
N SER A 946 42.03 8.44 -1.55
CA SER A 946 41.69 9.49 -2.52
C SER A 946 42.86 9.79 -3.48
N GLN A 947 44.08 9.99 -2.97
CA GLN A 947 45.23 10.29 -3.82
C GLN A 947 45.66 9.09 -4.68
N LEU A 948 45.46 7.86 -4.21
CA LEU A 948 45.67 6.62 -4.97
C LEU A 948 44.68 6.50 -6.13
N LYS A 949 43.39 6.79 -5.90
CA LYS A 949 42.37 6.84 -6.97
C LYS A 949 42.76 7.84 -8.06
N GLU A 950 43.16 9.06 -7.69
CA GLU A 950 43.60 10.06 -8.68
C GLU A 950 44.89 9.66 -9.40
N TYR A 951 45.89 9.13 -8.68
CA TYR A 951 47.17 8.73 -9.26
C TYR A 951 47.02 7.58 -10.28
N ILE A 952 46.25 6.54 -9.93
CA ILE A 952 45.96 5.41 -10.83
C ILE A 952 45.10 5.86 -12.02
N ARG A 953 44.10 6.73 -11.79
CA ARG A 953 43.27 7.30 -12.85
C ARG A 953 44.10 8.10 -13.85
N ALA A 954 45.02 8.95 -13.38
CA ALA A 954 45.92 9.72 -14.24
C ALA A 954 46.82 8.79 -15.07
N MET A 955 47.51 7.83 -14.43
CA MET A 955 48.37 6.86 -15.15
C MET A 955 47.61 6.08 -16.22
N ILE A 956 46.36 5.67 -15.96
CA ILE A 956 45.56 4.93 -16.94
C ILE A 956 45.11 5.87 -18.07
N PHE A 957 44.54 7.03 -17.78
CA PHE A 957 43.99 7.93 -18.81
C PHE A 957 45.05 8.65 -19.67
N GLU A 958 46.27 8.78 -19.16
CA GLU A 958 47.43 9.27 -19.94
C GLU A 958 48.14 8.16 -20.73
N SER A 959 47.80 6.89 -20.53
CA SER A 959 48.45 5.76 -21.22
C SER A 959 48.07 5.65 -22.71
N GLU A 960 49.04 5.24 -23.54
CA GLU A 960 48.78 4.94 -24.96
C GLU A 960 47.78 3.78 -25.14
N GLY A 961 47.75 2.84 -24.20
CA GLY A 961 46.80 1.72 -24.19
C GLY A 961 45.34 2.21 -24.07
N TYR A 962 45.07 3.04 -23.06
CA TYR A 962 43.76 3.66 -22.88
C TYR A 962 43.36 4.53 -24.07
N LYS A 963 44.27 5.38 -24.59
CA LYS A 963 43.98 6.24 -25.76
C LYS A 963 43.58 5.45 -27.00
N LYS A 964 44.20 4.28 -27.20
CA LYS A 964 43.87 3.35 -28.29
C LYS A 964 42.49 2.68 -28.09
N LEU A 965 42.13 2.34 -26.86
CA LEU A 965 40.80 1.81 -26.50
C LEU A 965 39.70 2.87 -26.69
N GLU A 966 39.94 4.09 -26.19
CA GLU A 966 39.07 5.27 -26.36
C GLU A 966 38.78 5.55 -27.85
N ASP A 967 39.80 5.55 -28.70
CA ASP A 967 39.68 5.72 -30.15
C ASP A 967 38.91 4.60 -30.85
N ASN A 968 39.02 3.36 -30.37
CA ASN A 968 38.29 2.21 -30.93
C ASN A 968 36.79 2.31 -30.61
N VAL A 969 36.44 2.65 -29.37
CA VAL A 969 35.03 2.84 -28.98
C VAL A 969 34.43 4.09 -29.62
N LYS A 970 35.19 5.19 -29.79
CA LYS A 970 34.73 6.37 -30.54
C LYS A 970 34.36 6.04 -31.99
N LYS A 971 35.19 5.25 -32.68
CA LYS A 971 34.90 4.76 -34.04
C LYS A 971 33.66 3.87 -34.07
N LEU A 972 33.49 3.04 -33.04
CA LEU A 972 32.32 2.18 -32.88
C LEU A 972 31.04 3.00 -32.66
N ALA A 973 31.04 3.95 -31.74
CA ALA A 973 29.90 4.82 -31.43
C ALA A 973 29.48 5.69 -32.63
N ASN A 974 30.44 6.29 -33.34
CA ASN A 974 30.15 7.03 -34.58
C ASN A 974 29.60 6.09 -35.69
N GLY A 975 30.08 4.84 -35.74
CA GLY A 975 29.52 3.81 -36.64
C GLY A 975 28.06 3.48 -36.34
N LEU A 976 27.70 3.37 -35.05
CA LEU A 976 26.32 3.16 -34.59
C LEU A 976 25.42 4.37 -34.89
N LEU A 977 25.93 5.59 -34.69
CA LEU A 977 25.19 6.83 -34.94
C LEU A 977 24.92 7.09 -36.43
N ASP A 978 25.91 6.84 -37.30
CA ASP A 978 25.80 7.18 -38.73
C ASP A 978 25.18 6.08 -39.60
N LYS A 979 25.21 4.80 -39.16
CA LYS A 979 24.94 3.64 -40.04
C LYS A 979 24.11 2.50 -39.43
N GLY A 980 23.67 2.63 -38.17
CA GLY A 980 22.90 1.59 -37.49
C GLY A 980 23.72 0.38 -37.05
N LEU A 981 23.07 -0.58 -36.41
CA LEU A 981 23.73 -1.66 -35.66
C LEU A 981 24.44 -2.66 -36.59
N THR A 982 23.92 -2.83 -37.81
CA THR A 982 24.39 -3.81 -38.82
C THR A 982 25.79 -3.51 -39.38
N ALA A 983 26.25 -2.26 -39.34
CA ALA A 983 27.61 -1.90 -39.76
C ALA A 983 28.71 -2.32 -38.74
N VAL A 984 28.30 -2.72 -37.53
CA VAL A 984 29.13 -2.93 -36.34
C VAL A 984 29.01 -4.38 -35.82
N GLU A 985 28.26 -5.23 -36.51
CA GLU A 985 28.01 -6.63 -36.13
C GLU A 985 29.33 -7.42 -36.01
N GLY A 986 29.57 -8.02 -34.83
CA GLY A 986 30.85 -8.67 -34.51
C GLY A 986 32.06 -7.75 -34.30
N GLN A 987 31.87 -6.43 -34.25
CA GLN A 987 32.83 -5.46 -33.68
C GLN A 987 32.46 -5.08 -32.24
N LEU A 988 31.17 -5.07 -31.90
CA LEU A 988 30.67 -4.82 -30.54
C LEU A 988 31.33 -5.74 -29.51
N ASP A 989 31.25 -7.06 -29.70
CA ASP A 989 31.86 -8.04 -28.78
C ASP A 989 33.40 -7.96 -28.71
N LYS A 990 34.05 -7.38 -29.73
CA LYS A 990 35.52 -7.27 -29.80
C LYS A 990 36.08 -6.02 -29.09
N VAL A 991 35.21 -5.07 -28.77
CA VAL A 991 35.60 -3.78 -28.17
C VAL A 991 34.99 -3.62 -26.78
N LEU A 992 33.77 -4.14 -26.58
CA LEU A 992 33.05 -4.06 -25.30
C LEU A 992 33.10 -5.34 -24.46
N GLY A 993 33.67 -6.43 -24.98
CA GLY A 993 33.57 -7.76 -24.34
C GLY A 993 32.36 -8.54 -24.83
N LYS A 994 32.32 -9.85 -24.57
CA LYS A 994 31.21 -10.71 -25.04
C LYS A 994 29.94 -10.44 -24.22
N ALA A 995 28.78 -10.46 -24.87
CA ALA A 995 27.50 -10.39 -24.18
C ALA A 995 27.23 -11.64 -23.28
N GLY A 996 27.79 -11.65 -22.07
CA GLY A 996 27.61 -12.69 -21.05
C GLY A 996 28.41 -12.43 -19.77
N ASN A 997 27.68 -12.19 -18.68
CA ASN A 997 28.11 -12.17 -17.27
C ASN A 997 28.83 -10.93 -16.68
N SER A 998 29.29 -9.93 -17.44
CA SER A 998 29.97 -8.73 -16.88
C SER A 998 29.07 -7.48 -16.77
N GLY A 999 28.04 -7.51 -15.90
CA GLY A 999 27.18 -6.35 -15.58
C GLY A 999 27.89 -5.17 -14.87
N ARG A 1000 29.20 -5.26 -14.61
CA ARG A 1000 29.95 -4.24 -13.84
C ARG A 1000 30.03 -2.88 -14.55
N ASN A 1001 29.79 -2.84 -15.87
CA ASN A 1001 29.42 -1.63 -16.59
C ASN A 1001 28.58 -1.97 -17.84
N ASN A 1002 27.32 -1.55 -17.85
CA ASN A 1002 26.44 -1.71 -19.00
C ASN A 1002 26.72 -0.65 -20.10
N ILE A 1003 27.93 -0.67 -20.66
CA ILE A 1003 28.42 0.28 -21.68
C ILE A 1003 27.49 0.30 -22.90
N ALA A 1004 26.98 -0.87 -23.32
CA ALA A 1004 25.98 -0.97 -24.37
C ALA A 1004 24.73 -0.13 -24.04
N GLY A 1005 24.18 -0.23 -22.83
CA GLY A 1005 23.04 0.58 -22.39
C GLY A 1005 23.36 2.07 -22.25
N ARG A 1006 24.60 2.45 -21.96
CA ARG A 1006 25.07 3.86 -21.94
C ARG A 1006 25.28 4.47 -23.34
N LEU A 1007 25.43 3.64 -24.37
CA LEU A 1007 25.62 4.04 -25.78
C LEU A 1007 24.34 3.91 -26.63
N ILE A 1008 23.39 3.07 -26.22
CA ILE A 1008 22.08 2.94 -26.88
C ILE A 1008 21.24 4.19 -26.61
N MET A 1009 20.91 4.93 -27.67
CA MET A 1009 19.91 5.99 -27.64
C MET A 1009 18.52 5.39 -27.90
N MET A 1010 17.54 5.86 -27.12
CA MET A 1010 16.11 5.53 -27.25
C MET A 1010 15.35 6.79 -27.64
N ASP A 1011 14.52 6.71 -28.67
CA ASP A 1011 13.57 7.77 -29.05
C ASP A 1011 12.14 7.48 -28.55
N TYR A 1012 11.20 8.38 -28.85
CA TYR A 1012 9.81 8.23 -28.43
C TYR A 1012 9.16 6.97 -29.05
N THR A 1013 9.49 6.65 -30.30
CA THR A 1013 8.94 5.49 -31.02
C THR A 1013 9.47 4.17 -30.45
N ASP A 1014 10.74 4.11 -30.03
CA ASP A 1014 11.30 2.96 -29.28
C ASP A 1014 10.51 2.66 -28.00
N TYR A 1015 10.11 3.70 -27.26
CA TYR A 1015 9.30 3.51 -26.05
C TYR A 1015 7.85 3.11 -26.37
N LEU A 1016 7.27 3.60 -27.48
CA LEU A 1016 5.97 3.11 -27.97
C LEU A 1016 6.05 1.64 -28.42
N ARG A 1017 7.11 1.20 -29.10
CA ARG A 1017 7.38 -0.22 -29.43
C ARG A 1017 7.37 -1.09 -28.18
N LEU A 1018 8.05 -0.63 -27.12
CA LEU A 1018 8.15 -1.33 -25.84
C LEU A 1018 6.79 -1.44 -25.16
N MET A 1019 6.03 -0.34 -25.08
CA MET A 1019 4.68 -0.33 -24.49
C MET A 1019 3.68 -1.17 -25.31
N LEU A 1020 3.82 -1.22 -26.64
CA LEU A 1020 2.96 -2.05 -27.49
C LEU A 1020 3.16 -3.55 -27.25
N LEU A 1021 4.35 -4.02 -26.83
CA LEU A 1021 4.55 -5.42 -26.41
C LEU A 1021 3.69 -5.81 -25.20
N ALA A 1022 3.35 -4.84 -24.34
CA ALA A 1022 2.52 -5.05 -23.16
C ALA A 1022 1.03 -5.25 -23.48
N VAL A 1023 0.55 -4.67 -24.58
CA VAL A 1023 -0.86 -4.73 -24.95
C VAL A 1023 -1.18 -6.12 -25.51
N PRO A 1024 -2.19 -6.84 -24.99
CA PRO A 1024 -2.62 -8.13 -25.53
C PRO A 1024 -2.84 -8.06 -27.04
N ALA A 1025 -2.45 -9.13 -27.76
CA ALA A 1025 -2.65 -9.21 -29.20
C ALA A 1025 -4.11 -8.91 -29.60
N ASP A 1026 -5.08 -9.42 -28.86
CA ASP A 1026 -6.50 -9.18 -29.11
C ASP A 1026 -6.89 -7.72 -28.90
N THR A 1027 -6.57 -7.13 -27.75
CA THR A 1027 -6.86 -5.72 -27.43
C THR A 1027 -6.17 -4.76 -28.41
N LYS A 1028 -4.92 -5.07 -28.79
CA LYS A 1028 -4.11 -4.33 -29.76
C LYS A 1028 -4.77 -4.36 -31.15
N ALA A 1029 -5.18 -5.53 -31.62
CA ALA A 1029 -5.88 -5.69 -32.89
C ALA A 1029 -7.26 -5.00 -32.86
N LEU A 1030 -8.07 -5.14 -31.79
CA LEU A 1030 -9.36 -4.46 -31.67
C LEU A 1030 -9.21 -2.93 -31.73
N ARG A 1031 -8.28 -2.34 -30.97
CA ARG A 1031 -8.04 -0.88 -31.02
C ARG A 1031 -7.40 -0.40 -32.32
N THR A 1032 -6.64 -1.26 -33.00
CA THR A 1032 -6.19 -1.01 -34.38
C THR A 1032 -7.39 -1.00 -35.34
N ALA A 1033 -8.32 -1.93 -35.18
CA ALA A 1033 -9.56 -2.01 -35.94
C ALA A 1033 -10.49 -0.80 -35.68
N ASP A 1034 -10.55 -0.29 -34.45
CA ASP A 1034 -11.24 0.96 -34.11
C ASP A 1034 -10.71 2.14 -34.93
N LEU A 1035 -9.39 2.33 -34.98
CA LEU A 1035 -8.77 3.45 -35.71
C LEU A 1035 -8.94 3.30 -37.23
N ILE A 1036 -8.85 2.08 -37.76
CA ILE A 1036 -9.17 1.81 -39.17
C ILE A 1036 -10.64 2.16 -39.45
N GLN A 1037 -11.57 1.74 -38.58
CA GLN A 1037 -12.99 2.07 -38.71
C GLN A 1037 -13.21 3.59 -38.69
N MET A 1038 -12.67 4.29 -37.68
CA MET A 1038 -12.84 5.74 -37.54
C MET A 1038 -12.22 6.51 -38.72
N ASN A 1039 -11.01 6.16 -39.15
CA ASN A 1039 -10.34 6.81 -40.28
C ASN A 1039 -11.05 6.52 -41.62
N VAL A 1040 -11.51 5.29 -41.87
CA VAL A 1040 -12.29 4.96 -43.08
C VAL A 1040 -13.63 5.70 -43.08
N GLN A 1041 -14.31 5.83 -41.94
CA GLN A 1041 -15.53 6.63 -41.81
C GLN A 1041 -15.29 8.10 -42.14
N GLU A 1042 -14.27 8.74 -41.58
CA GLU A 1042 -13.98 10.17 -41.85
C GLU A 1042 -13.53 10.43 -43.30
N VAL A 1043 -12.80 9.51 -43.93
CA VAL A 1043 -12.35 9.64 -45.32
C VAL A 1043 -13.49 9.41 -46.32
N SER A 1044 -14.38 8.45 -46.04
CA SER A 1044 -15.51 8.11 -46.91
C SER A 1044 -16.72 9.03 -46.71
N GLY A 1045 -16.84 9.69 -45.56
CA GLY A 1045 -18.03 10.44 -45.15
C GLY A 1045 -19.23 9.55 -44.83
N ASN A 1046 -19.04 8.24 -44.67
CA ASN A 1046 -20.09 7.27 -44.37
C ASN A 1046 -19.88 6.64 -42.98
N TYR A 1047 -20.66 7.12 -42.01
CA TYR A 1047 -20.53 6.74 -40.59
C TYR A 1047 -21.20 5.41 -40.22
N ASP A 1048 -21.94 4.78 -41.13
CA ASP A 1048 -22.56 3.46 -40.93
C ASP A 1048 -21.64 2.29 -41.33
N LEU A 1049 -20.48 2.58 -41.92
CA LEU A 1049 -19.45 1.57 -42.22
C LEU A 1049 -18.78 1.08 -40.93
N THR A 1050 -18.85 -0.22 -40.69
CA THR A 1050 -18.18 -0.89 -39.56
C THR A 1050 -17.28 -2.02 -40.07
N VAL A 1051 -16.13 -2.23 -39.42
CA VAL A 1051 -15.11 -3.20 -39.90
C VAL A 1051 -15.56 -4.66 -39.78
N ASP A 1052 -16.66 -4.94 -39.05
CA ASP A 1052 -17.30 -6.26 -39.05
C ASP A 1052 -18.09 -6.58 -40.34
N GLN A 1053 -18.40 -5.59 -41.16
CA GLN A 1053 -19.01 -5.79 -42.48
C GLN A 1053 -17.98 -6.23 -43.54
N TYR A 1054 -16.70 -5.93 -43.31
CA TYR A 1054 -15.58 -6.23 -44.21
C TYR A 1054 -15.09 -7.67 -44.00
N ASN A 1055 -15.68 -8.59 -44.77
CA ASN A 1055 -15.37 -10.02 -44.72
C ASN A 1055 -14.19 -10.38 -45.62
N THR A 1056 -13.38 -11.33 -45.19
CA THR A 1056 -12.08 -11.70 -45.81
C THR A 1056 -12.09 -13.09 -46.42
N TYR A 1057 -13.06 -13.94 -46.05
CA TYR A 1057 -13.33 -15.25 -46.65
C TYR A 1057 -14.76 -15.36 -47.17
N ILE A 1058 -14.95 -16.22 -48.16
CA ILE A 1058 -16.24 -16.60 -48.73
C ILE A 1058 -16.36 -18.12 -48.84
N PHE A 1059 -17.45 -18.65 -48.30
CA PHE A 1059 -17.89 -20.04 -48.53
C PHE A 1059 -19.04 -20.03 -49.53
N ILE A 1060 -18.96 -20.91 -50.51
CA ILE A 1060 -19.96 -21.06 -51.57
C ILE A 1060 -20.36 -22.53 -51.65
N LYS A 1061 -21.65 -22.81 -51.55
CA LYS A 1061 -22.26 -24.11 -51.87
C LYS A 1061 -23.15 -23.95 -53.10
N ALA A 1062 -22.95 -24.77 -54.11
CA ALA A 1062 -23.78 -24.76 -55.32
C ALA A 1062 -24.38 -26.14 -55.58
N GLU A 1063 -25.70 -26.14 -55.82
CA GLU A 1063 -26.44 -27.31 -56.25
C GLU A 1063 -26.74 -27.24 -57.74
N LEU A 1064 -26.35 -28.29 -58.45
CA LEU A 1064 -26.38 -28.40 -59.89
C LEU A 1064 -27.12 -29.68 -60.31
N ASP A 1065 -27.87 -29.62 -61.41
CA ASP A 1065 -28.29 -30.81 -62.14
C ASP A 1065 -27.37 -31.03 -63.35
N PHE A 1066 -27.24 -32.30 -63.76
CA PHE A 1066 -26.58 -32.73 -64.99
C PHE A 1066 -27.45 -33.77 -65.71
N ASN A 1067 -27.30 -33.88 -67.03
CA ASN A 1067 -28.06 -34.82 -67.85
C ASN A 1067 -27.43 -36.22 -67.84
N THR A 1068 -28.08 -37.18 -67.18
CA THR A 1068 -27.76 -38.60 -67.32
C THR A 1068 -28.12 -39.10 -68.73
N TRP A 1069 -27.43 -40.13 -69.23
CA TRP A 1069 -27.74 -40.71 -70.55
C TRP A 1069 -28.44 -42.07 -70.45
N PHE A 1070 -28.19 -42.81 -69.37
CA PHE A 1070 -28.65 -44.20 -69.20
C PHE A 1070 -29.23 -44.47 -67.81
N LEU A 1071 -28.72 -43.79 -66.77
CA LEU A 1071 -29.18 -43.94 -65.40
C LEU A 1071 -30.34 -42.97 -65.07
N PRO A 1072 -31.38 -43.39 -64.32
CA PRO A 1072 -32.42 -42.47 -63.84
C PRO A 1072 -31.84 -41.37 -62.92
N GLU A 1073 -32.26 -40.11 -63.13
CA GLU A 1073 -31.86 -38.95 -62.31
C GLU A 1073 -32.02 -39.18 -60.79
N ASN A 1074 -33.07 -39.91 -60.40
CA ASN A 1074 -33.40 -40.23 -59.01
C ASN A 1074 -32.33 -41.08 -58.28
N LEU A 1075 -31.33 -41.61 -58.99
CA LEU A 1075 -30.17 -42.28 -58.38
C LEU A 1075 -29.09 -41.29 -57.92
N PHE A 1076 -29.07 -40.08 -58.48
CA PHE A 1076 -28.14 -39.01 -58.12
C PHE A 1076 -28.81 -37.95 -57.23
N ARG A 1077 -30.09 -37.66 -57.49
CA ARG A 1077 -30.88 -36.67 -56.74
C ARG A 1077 -31.34 -37.20 -55.38
N LYS A 1078 -31.00 -36.53 -54.27
CA LYS A 1078 -31.42 -36.91 -52.90
C LYS A 1078 -32.42 -35.89 -52.32
N GLY A 1079 -33.71 -36.15 -52.51
CA GLY A 1079 -34.76 -35.29 -51.97
C GLY A 1079 -34.93 -34.02 -52.80
N GLY A 1080 -34.88 -32.85 -52.15
CA GLY A 1080 -35.11 -31.55 -52.78
C GLY A 1080 -33.87 -30.88 -53.39
N SER A 1081 -32.69 -31.48 -53.28
CA SER A 1081 -31.43 -30.91 -53.76
C SER A 1081 -31.11 -31.24 -55.22
N GLY A 1082 -30.14 -30.54 -55.80
CA GLY A 1082 -29.55 -30.88 -57.11
C GLY A 1082 -28.83 -32.24 -57.13
N MET A 1083 -28.66 -32.82 -58.34
CA MET A 1083 -27.91 -34.09 -58.52
C MET A 1083 -26.42 -34.00 -58.14
N ILE A 1084 -25.82 -32.82 -58.19
CA ILE A 1084 -24.43 -32.55 -57.80
C ILE A 1084 -24.45 -31.42 -56.77
N SER A 1085 -23.85 -31.64 -55.60
CA SER A 1085 -23.53 -30.59 -54.64
C SER A 1085 -22.01 -30.37 -54.65
N VAL A 1086 -21.59 -29.14 -54.89
CA VAL A 1086 -20.17 -28.73 -54.82
C VAL A 1086 -20.00 -27.55 -53.87
N GLU A 1087 -18.90 -27.60 -53.12
CA GLU A 1087 -18.58 -26.63 -52.07
C GLU A 1087 -17.15 -26.15 -52.26
N TRP A 1088 -16.95 -24.85 -52.08
CA TRP A 1088 -15.64 -24.20 -52.14
C TRP A 1088 -15.55 -23.07 -51.11
N SER A 1089 -14.37 -22.91 -50.52
CA SER A 1089 -14.07 -21.88 -49.53
C SER A 1089 -12.74 -21.24 -49.89
N GLN A 1090 -12.69 -19.91 -49.87
CA GLN A 1090 -11.49 -19.15 -50.23
C GLN A 1090 -11.48 -17.79 -49.51
N GLY A 1091 -10.29 -17.30 -49.18
CA GLY A 1091 -10.05 -15.95 -48.70
C GLY A 1091 -8.84 -15.35 -49.38
N TYR A 1092 -8.43 -14.17 -48.89
CA TYR A 1092 -7.26 -13.42 -49.37
C TYR A 1092 -5.92 -14.03 -48.95
#